data_AF-A0A2V1K3Z0-F1
#
_entry.id   AF-A0A2V1K3Z0-F1
#
_cell.length_a   1.000
_cell.length_b   1.000
_cell.length_c   1.000
_cell.angle_alpha   90.00
_cell.angle_beta   90.00
_cell.angle_gamma   90.00
#
_symmetry.space_group_name_H-M   'P 1'
#
loop_
_entity.id
_entity.type
_entity.pdbx_description
1 polymer ?
#
loop_
_entity_poly.entity_id
_entity_poly.type
_entity_poly.pdbx_seq_one_letter_code
_entity_poly.pdbx_strand_id
1 'polypeptide(L)'
;MPLKWAHDARTGEPRYIHDAEVSEGRAECQCPSCHLSLTPVLAGQPLHRNPTAHFRHPKGAQKDDCTLVAARLAAIRNLQERGFIDLPRHRRSASAVGFSGQGYEGWAEIPARRVSIAGAVLHDHATALLTLDDGSELLVDLTGQRKLGGDGHWRAIVTVSLSDPAIAMMAPEEIRARLRLLPDIQWCTHWNDQALQAAAAAQARQAALDAMDAWGDAEETSFHRSLSPDLDPAVALQLRRETLLHSEVKAILEQSSHIATPGLDVEVIRDAPDEFSGEWESNTLRMQWLTGSTTLSLEKTRLEKQQGSIVPDVISTLREPRPFIFGVVETWLDDGFEELIEDSHSSQRWPETLLVEVTVTHGIDQEKLRRIQALDLPTLEIDIGSLGGRVTREGLRRLVVDETIGKRWVHHPAWRFRRQLLEMELDQHPVTVRFQQRLTELRRPRLLATPASEWASIYLAAATEFHDTNTRIDKARRTHRGEGPKPELLGKDSEPWQRLTEAAEALAVHGYPGAADPEMAGLAGIVPRLLSIQHDRGVGYAFDTGYQVLNAIMQSGADYQQWHTLYPMAVKAYGLESRFTAKQAERYASWRQRIIDKVEAGDATHLRPARYDAVLSVLFPDMAPRLANGYGREPRPAQLEQESGG
;
A
#
# COMPACT_ATOMS: atom_id res chain seq x y z
N MET A 1 -52.85 36.07 50.38
CA MET A 1 -53.04 34.61 50.31
C MET A 1 -52.97 34.03 51.73
N PRO A 2 -53.89 33.15 52.16
CA PRO A 2 -53.85 32.55 53.51
C PRO A 2 -52.72 31.52 53.68
N LEU A 3 -51.74 31.77 54.55
CA LEU A 3 -50.61 30.87 54.79
C LEU A 3 -51.06 29.57 55.47
N LYS A 4 -50.74 28.37 54.95
CA LYS A 4 -51.15 27.10 55.60
C LYS A 4 -50.02 26.34 56.30
N TRP A 5 -48.79 26.82 56.17
CA TRP A 5 -47.59 26.15 56.69
C TRP A 5 -46.75 27.11 57.55
N ALA A 6 -46.14 26.58 58.60
CA ALA A 6 -45.27 27.30 59.53
C ALA A 6 -44.09 26.43 59.96
N HIS A 7 -43.11 27.01 60.65
CA HIS A 7 -42.13 26.27 61.45
C HIS A 7 -42.59 26.19 62.89
N ASP A 8 -42.36 25.05 63.53
CA ASP A 8 -42.33 24.99 64.99
C ASP A 8 -41.04 25.67 65.49
N ALA A 9 -41.15 26.72 66.28
CA ALA A 9 -40.02 27.48 66.81
C ALA A 9 -39.10 26.63 67.69
N ARG A 10 -39.62 25.54 68.28
CA ARG A 10 -38.89 24.72 69.24
C ARG A 10 -38.15 23.58 68.56
N THR A 11 -38.78 22.93 67.58
CA THR A 11 -38.21 21.76 66.88
C THR A 11 -37.65 22.09 65.50
N GLY A 12 -38.02 23.23 64.92
CA GLY A 12 -37.71 23.59 63.54
C GLY A 12 -38.50 22.79 62.50
N GLU A 13 -39.41 21.90 62.92
CA GLU A 13 -40.16 21.05 62.00
C GLU A 13 -41.22 21.85 61.22
N PRO A 14 -41.43 21.53 59.93
CA PRO A 14 -42.56 22.08 59.17
C PRO A 14 -43.89 21.60 59.78
N ARG A 15 -44.80 22.54 60.04
CA ARG A 15 -46.14 22.28 60.59
C ARG A 15 -47.21 22.75 59.61
N TYR A 16 -48.15 21.86 59.30
CA TYR A 16 -49.37 22.18 58.58
C TYR A 16 -50.46 22.68 59.53
N ILE A 17 -51.34 23.58 59.08
CA ILE A 17 -52.37 24.20 59.91
C ILE A 17 -53.36 23.21 60.56
N HIS A 18 -53.43 21.97 60.07
CA HIS A 18 -54.28 20.91 60.63
C HIS A 18 -53.50 19.81 61.38
N ASP A 19 -52.19 19.96 61.59
CA ASP A 19 -51.43 19.02 62.40
C ASP A 19 -51.96 19.00 63.85
N ALA A 20 -51.88 17.84 64.50
CA ALA A 20 -52.37 17.66 65.87
C ALA A 20 -51.66 18.63 66.83
N GLU A 21 -50.36 18.82 66.65
CA GLU A 21 -49.51 19.72 67.43
C GLU A 21 -49.92 21.20 67.29
N VAL A 22 -50.45 21.59 66.13
CA VAL A 22 -50.93 22.96 65.88
C VAL A 22 -52.34 23.15 66.42
N SER A 23 -53.23 22.19 66.16
CA SER A 23 -54.63 22.24 66.60
C SER A 23 -54.81 22.09 68.11
N GLU A 24 -53.90 21.37 68.77
CA GLU A 24 -53.84 21.22 70.23
C GLU A 24 -53.01 22.35 70.90
N GLY A 25 -52.46 23.30 70.12
CA GLY A 25 -51.72 24.45 70.63
C GLY A 25 -50.34 24.11 71.25
N ARG A 26 -49.76 22.96 70.89
CA ARG A 26 -48.47 22.47 71.42
C ARG A 26 -47.25 22.97 70.62
N ALA A 27 -47.45 23.42 69.39
CA ALA A 27 -46.40 23.96 68.52
C ALA A 27 -46.36 25.50 68.55
N GLU A 28 -45.17 26.08 68.73
CA GLU A 28 -44.95 27.52 68.63
C GLU A 28 -44.72 27.92 67.17
N CYS A 29 -45.77 28.30 66.45
CA CYS A 29 -45.68 28.49 65.00
C CYS A 29 -45.02 29.83 64.62
N GLN A 30 -43.97 29.80 63.80
CA GLN A 30 -43.29 30.98 63.24
C GLN A 30 -43.31 30.96 61.71
N CYS A 31 -43.28 32.15 61.11
CA CYS A 31 -43.17 32.30 59.67
C CYS A 31 -41.77 31.90 59.20
N PRO A 32 -41.64 31.00 58.21
CA PRO A 32 -40.34 30.54 57.76
C PRO A 32 -39.53 31.56 56.95
N SER A 33 -40.16 32.67 56.55
CA SER A 33 -39.51 33.75 55.79
C SER A 33 -39.14 34.94 56.69
N CYS A 34 -40.10 35.49 57.45
CA CYS A 34 -39.87 36.68 58.27
C CYS A 34 -39.64 36.39 59.76
N HIS A 35 -39.67 35.12 60.17
CA HIS A 35 -39.48 34.65 61.56
C HIS A 35 -40.47 35.21 62.59
N LEU A 36 -41.49 35.95 62.15
CA LEU A 36 -42.55 36.45 63.04
C LEU A 36 -43.43 35.31 63.54
N SER A 37 -43.83 35.37 64.80
CA SER A 37 -44.81 34.44 65.38
C SER A 37 -46.14 34.50 64.64
N LEU A 38 -46.67 33.33 64.30
CA LEU A 38 -47.91 33.15 63.56
C LEU A 38 -49.04 32.69 64.49
N THR A 39 -50.22 33.27 64.31
CA THR A 39 -51.42 32.81 65.01
C THR A 39 -52.19 31.80 64.14
N PRO A 40 -52.37 30.54 64.57
CA PRO A 40 -53.25 29.60 63.88
C PRO A 40 -54.71 30.07 63.96
N VAL A 41 -55.41 30.12 62.83
CA VAL A 41 -56.82 30.52 62.70
C VAL A 41 -57.58 29.34 62.13
N LEU A 42 -58.58 28.85 62.88
CA LEU A 42 -59.41 27.69 62.53
C LEU A 42 -58.62 26.36 62.35
N ALA A 43 -57.47 26.23 63.02
CA ALA A 43 -56.68 25.00 63.04
C ALA A 43 -57.50 23.81 63.55
N GLY A 44 -57.31 22.64 62.94
CA GLY A 44 -58.03 21.40 63.30
C GLY A 44 -59.53 21.35 62.96
N GLN A 45 -60.13 22.45 62.49
CA GLN A 45 -61.53 22.43 62.01
C GLN A 45 -61.64 21.75 60.64
N PRO A 46 -62.76 21.05 60.33
CA PRO A 46 -62.98 20.44 59.02
C PRO A 46 -62.85 21.49 57.90
N LEU A 47 -62.46 21.07 56.69
CA LEU A 47 -62.16 21.90 55.51
C LEU A 47 -63.31 22.89 55.16
N HIS A 48 -63.42 24.00 55.90
CA HIS A 48 -64.34 25.09 55.62
C HIS A 48 -63.84 25.87 54.40
N ARG A 49 -64.70 26.07 53.39
CA ARG A 49 -64.34 26.75 52.14
C ARG A 49 -64.19 28.27 52.28
N ASN A 50 -64.76 28.90 53.32
CA ASN A 50 -64.56 30.32 53.58
C ASN A 50 -64.99 30.74 55.02
N PRO A 51 -64.11 31.39 55.82
CA PRO A 51 -62.67 31.48 55.62
C PRO A 51 -62.01 30.11 55.84
N THR A 52 -60.98 29.80 55.04
CA THR A 52 -60.20 28.56 55.20
C THR A 52 -59.28 28.65 56.43
N ALA A 53 -58.96 27.53 57.06
CA ALA A 53 -57.92 27.49 58.10
C ALA A 53 -56.58 27.99 57.57
N HIS A 54 -55.92 28.87 58.34
CA HIS A 54 -54.65 29.48 57.95
C HIS A 54 -53.89 30.04 59.16
N PHE A 55 -52.59 30.27 58.98
CA PHE A 55 -51.74 31.05 59.86
C PHE A 55 -51.82 32.54 59.52
N ARG A 56 -51.98 33.37 60.55
CA ARG A 56 -52.09 34.82 60.43
C ARG A 56 -50.86 35.51 61.03
N HIS A 57 -50.27 36.42 60.25
CA HIS A 57 -49.18 37.30 60.70
C HIS A 57 -49.68 38.44 61.61
N PRO A 58 -48.80 39.04 62.44
CA PRO A 58 -49.08 40.29 63.15
C PRO A 58 -49.47 41.43 62.21
N LYS A 59 -50.26 42.41 62.70
CA LYS A 59 -50.67 43.57 61.91
C LYS A 59 -49.44 44.37 61.45
N GLY A 60 -49.35 44.69 60.15
CA GLY A 60 -48.28 45.50 59.56
C GLY A 60 -47.13 44.74 58.88
N ALA A 61 -47.11 43.40 58.93
CA ALA A 61 -46.07 42.60 58.30
C ALA A 61 -46.13 42.64 56.75
N GLN A 62 -44.96 42.76 56.10
CA GLN A 62 -44.78 42.60 54.65
C GLN A 62 -44.82 41.10 54.28
N LYS A 63 -45.59 40.71 53.26
CA LYS A 63 -46.02 39.31 53.05
C LYS A 63 -45.57 38.67 51.73
N ASP A 64 -44.92 39.44 50.86
CA ASP A 64 -44.84 39.10 49.44
C ASP A 64 -43.95 37.86 49.16
N ASP A 65 -43.00 37.53 50.05
CA ASP A 65 -42.15 36.32 49.96
C ASP A 65 -42.56 35.19 50.91
N CYS A 66 -43.34 35.48 51.96
CA CYS A 66 -43.68 34.50 53.00
C CYS A 66 -44.50 33.32 52.49
N THR A 67 -45.30 33.55 51.44
CA THR A 67 -46.15 32.53 50.84
C THR A 67 -45.33 31.53 50.03
N LEU A 68 -44.31 32.00 49.30
CA LEU A 68 -43.42 31.15 48.49
C LEU A 68 -42.55 30.24 49.38
N VAL A 69 -41.98 30.77 50.46
CA VAL A 69 -41.16 29.97 51.38
C VAL A 69 -42.00 28.90 52.08
N ALA A 70 -43.26 29.20 52.43
CA ALA A 70 -44.18 28.21 52.98
C ALA A 70 -44.57 27.10 51.98
N ALA A 71 -44.71 27.41 50.69
CA ALA A 71 -44.89 26.39 49.64
C ALA A 71 -43.69 25.43 49.55
N ARG A 72 -42.47 25.97 49.63
CA ARG A 72 -41.21 25.20 49.60
C ARG A 72 -41.11 24.24 50.79
N LEU A 73 -41.55 24.68 51.97
CA LEU A 73 -41.59 23.84 53.17
C LEU A 73 -42.58 22.69 53.08
N ALA A 74 -43.75 22.95 52.51
CA ALA A 74 -44.73 21.90 52.25
C ALA A 74 -44.17 20.81 51.32
N ALA A 75 -43.37 21.19 50.32
CA ALA A 75 -42.70 20.24 49.44
C ALA A 75 -41.63 19.42 50.17
N ILE A 76 -40.85 20.02 51.08
CA ILE A 76 -39.85 19.30 51.89
C ILE A 76 -40.51 18.30 52.82
N ARG A 77 -41.55 18.70 53.55
CA ARG A 77 -42.32 17.78 54.40
C ARG A 77 -42.85 16.61 53.58
N ASN A 78 -43.27 16.86 52.34
CA ASN A 78 -43.72 15.80 51.47
C ASN A 78 -42.61 14.83 51.06
N LEU A 79 -41.40 15.33 50.75
CA LEU A 79 -40.25 14.48 50.44
C LEU A 79 -39.88 13.60 51.65
N GLN A 80 -39.96 14.12 52.88
CA GLN A 80 -39.76 13.36 54.11
C GLN A 80 -40.81 12.25 54.29
N GLU A 81 -42.10 12.57 54.12
CA GLU A 81 -43.19 11.59 54.26
C GLU A 81 -43.15 10.49 53.19
N ARG A 82 -42.73 10.84 51.97
CA ARG A 82 -42.64 9.91 50.85
C ARG A 82 -41.41 8.99 50.96
N GLY A 83 -40.33 9.49 51.57
CA GLY A 83 -39.11 8.73 51.82
C GLY A 83 -38.26 8.42 50.58
N PHE A 84 -38.58 8.98 49.40
CA PHE A 84 -37.79 8.80 48.17
C PHE A 84 -37.96 9.96 47.18
N ILE A 85 -36.99 10.12 46.29
CA ILE A 85 -36.99 11.04 45.15
C ILE A 85 -36.69 10.30 43.84
N ASP A 86 -37.38 10.66 42.76
CA ASP A 86 -37.14 10.16 41.42
C ASP A 86 -36.13 11.09 40.71
N LEU A 87 -34.87 10.67 40.60
CA LEU A 87 -33.81 11.46 39.96
C LEU A 87 -33.84 11.28 38.43
N PRO A 88 -33.68 12.36 37.65
CA PRO A 88 -33.74 12.30 36.20
C PRO A 88 -32.48 11.64 35.62
N ARG A 89 -32.57 11.19 34.37
CA ARG A 89 -31.41 10.76 33.58
C ARG A 89 -30.38 11.88 33.50
N HIS A 90 -29.10 11.53 33.46
CA HIS A 90 -28.02 12.49 33.29
C HIS A 90 -27.08 12.04 32.18
N ARG A 91 -26.92 12.86 31.14
CA ARG A 91 -26.10 12.53 29.95
C ARG A 91 -25.03 13.61 29.74
N ARG A 92 -23.80 13.17 29.44
CA ARG A 92 -22.68 14.03 29.03
C ARG A 92 -22.16 13.57 27.67
N SER A 93 -21.71 14.53 26.87
CA SER A 93 -20.92 14.28 25.65
C SER A 93 -19.50 14.77 25.80
N ALA A 94 -18.60 14.14 25.06
CA ALA A 94 -17.26 14.62 24.79
C ALA A 94 -16.96 14.43 23.30
N SER A 95 -16.00 15.20 22.79
CA SER A 95 -15.48 15.02 21.43
C SER A 95 -13.97 14.76 21.47
N ALA A 96 -13.48 14.01 20.49
CA ALA A 96 -12.07 13.80 20.19
C ALA A 96 -11.81 14.10 18.71
N VAL A 97 -10.65 14.65 18.37
CA VAL A 97 -10.25 14.89 16.98
C VAL A 97 -9.18 13.86 16.60
N GLY A 98 -9.41 13.10 15.54
CA GLY A 98 -8.46 12.10 15.04
C GLY A 98 -7.40 12.68 14.09
N PHE A 99 -6.46 11.85 13.66
CA PHE A 99 -5.34 12.23 12.78
C PHE A 99 -5.79 12.73 11.40
N SER A 100 -6.97 12.33 10.95
CA SER A 100 -7.59 12.82 9.72
C SER A 100 -8.27 14.20 9.86
N GLY A 101 -8.28 14.76 11.08
CA GLY A 101 -9.00 15.98 11.44
C GLY A 101 -10.49 15.77 11.70
N GLN A 102 -10.98 14.53 11.69
CA GLN A 102 -12.38 14.19 11.96
C GLN A 102 -12.72 14.25 13.44
N GLY A 103 -13.94 14.69 13.75
CA GLY A 103 -14.50 14.68 15.10
C GLY A 103 -15.21 13.37 15.42
N TYR A 104 -14.91 12.81 16.58
CA TYR A 104 -15.54 11.63 17.16
C TYR A 104 -16.30 12.03 18.42
N GLU A 105 -17.55 11.60 18.55
CA GLU A 105 -18.38 11.89 19.73
C GLU A 105 -18.57 10.65 20.61
N GLY A 106 -18.45 10.84 21.92
CA GLY A 106 -18.76 9.84 22.93
C GLY A 106 -19.83 10.37 23.88
N TRP A 107 -20.64 9.46 24.42
CA TRP A 107 -21.77 9.74 25.28
C TRP A 107 -21.76 8.82 26.50
N ALA A 108 -21.77 9.42 27.69
CA ALA A 108 -21.95 8.68 28.93
C ALA A 108 -23.24 9.11 29.61
N GLU A 109 -23.97 8.15 30.14
CA GLU A 109 -25.22 8.41 30.82
C GLU A 109 -25.39 7.64 32.12
N ILE A 110 -26.13 8.26 33.04
CA ILE A 110 -26.71 7.62 34.21
C ILE A 110 -28.22 7.56 33.97
N PRO A 111 -28.83 6.37 34.06
CA PRO A 111 -30.26 6.22 33.89
C PRO A 111 -31.02 6.92 35.02
N ALA A 112 -32.28 7.29 34.76
CA ALA A 112 -33.17 7.79 35.79
C ALA A 112 -33.35 6.72 36.88
N ARG A 113 -33.28 7.13 38.16
CA ARG A 113 -33.37 6.19 39.29
C ARG A 113 -34.15 6.78 40.45
N ARG A 114 -34.91 5.91 41.13
CA ARG A 114 -35.55 6.23 42.41
C ARG A 114 -34.55 6.02 43.54
N VAL A 115 -34.36 7.02 44.39
CA VAL A 115 -33.43 6.98 45.52
C VAL A 115 -34.17 7.32 46.81
N SER A 116 -33.94 6.53 47.85
CA SER A 116 -34.51 6.77 49.18
C SER A 116 -33.85 7.96 49.88
N ILE A 117 -34.64 8.64 50.71
CA ILE A 117 -34.25 9.83 51.45
C ILE A 117 -34.17 9.48 52.94
N ALA A 118 -32.98 9.62 53.53
CA ALA A 118 -32.75 9.46 54.96
C ALA A 118 -33.09 10.74 55.74
N GLY A 119 -32.98 11.92 55.11
CA GLY A 119 -33.32 13.21 55.72
C GLY A 119 -33.51 14.32 54.69
N ALA A 120 -34.32 15.32 55.03
CA ALA A 120 -34.54 16.50 54.19
C ALA A 120 -34.71 17.74 55.06
N VAL A 121 -33.95 18.80 54.80
CA VAL A 121 -34.00 20.05 55.59
C VAL A 121 -33.94 21.25 54.65
N LEU A 122 -34.66 22.32 54.99
CA LEU A 122 -34.54 23.60 54.27
C LEU A 122 -33.17 24.22 54.61
N HIS A 123 -32.33 24.47 53.60
CA HIS A 123 -31.01 25.06 53.79
C HIS A 123 -31.06 26.59 53.79
N ASP A 124 -31.85 27.17 52.87
CA ASP A 124 -32.18 28.59 52.81
C ASP A 124 -33.60 28.79 52.25
N HIS A 125 -34.03 30.04 52.01
CA HIS A 125 -35.38 30.29 51.50
C HIS A 125 -35.69 29.67 50.13
N ALA A 126 -34.68 29.25 49.36
CA ALA A 126 -34.76 28.76 47.98
C ALA A 126 -34.26 27.32 47.81
N THR A 127 -33.44 26.78 48.73
CA THR A 127 -32.78 25.48 48.59
C THR A 127 -33.09 24.53 49.75
N ALA A 128 -33.18 23.24 49.44
CA ALA A 128 -33.29 22.15 50.40
C ALA A 128 -32.10 21.21 50.31
N LEU A 129 -31.60 20.73 51.44
CA LEU A 129 -30.58 19.69 51.52
C LEU A 129 -31.25 18.34 51.79
N LEU A 130 -31.05 17.38 50.90
CA LEU A 130 -31.47 15.99 51.04
C LEU A 130 -30.26 15.12 51.39
N THR A 131 -30.38 14.32 52.44
CA THR A 131 -29.46 13.23 52.76
C THR A 131 -30.06 11.94 52.22
N LEU A 132 -29.35 11.29 51.30
CA LEU A 132 -29.75 10.01 50.70
C LEU A 132 -29.30 8.83 51.57
N ASP A 133 -29.89 7.65 51.37
CA ASP A 133 -29.57 6.45 52.17
C ASP A 133 -28.10 5.99 52.03
N ASP A 134 -27.43 6.32 50.93
CA ASP A 134 -26.01 6.03 50.71
C ASP A 134 -25.07 7.05 51.40
N GLY A 135 -25.64 7.99 52.17
CA GLY A 135 -24.92 9.06 52.85
C GLY A 135 -24.58 10.26 51.96
N SER A 136 -24.94 10.24 50.67
CA SER A 136 -24.71 11.37 49.77
C SER A 136 -25.66 12.53 50.07
N GLU A 137 -25.14 13.74 49.94
CA GLU A 137 -25.90 14.97 50.11
C GLU A 137 -26.27 15.58 48.75
N LEU A 138 -27.56 15.83 48.54
CA LEU A 138 -28.13 16.40 47.32
C LEU A 138 -28.82 17.72 47.64
N LEU A 139 -28.37 18.81 47.01
CA LEU A 139 -29.05 20.10 47.12
C LEU A 139 -30.17 20.19 46.08
N VAL A 140 -31.35 20.60 46.49
CA VAL A 140 -32.52 20.80 45.63
C VAL A 140 -32.84 22.29 45.59
N ASP A 141 -32.65 22.93 44.45
CA ASP A 141 -33.14 24.29 44.21
C ASP A 141 -34.65 24.25 43.94
N LEU A 142 -35.42 24.84 44.84
CA LEU A 142 -36.88 24.83 44.79
C LEU A 142 -37.46 26.02 43.99
N THR A 143 -36.62 26.86 43.39
CA THR A 143 -37.06 27.97 42.53
C THR A 143 -37.25 27.53 41.09
N GLY A 144 -36.46 26.56 40.63
CA GLY A 144 -36.38 26.17 39.21
C GLY A 144 -35.66 27.20 38.33
N GLN A 145 -35.00 28.21 38.93
CA GLN A 145 -34.38 29.32 38.19
C GLN A 145 -32.86 29.21 38.10
N ARG A 146 -32.22 28.28 38.83
CA ARG A 146 -30.78 28.11 38.80
C ARG A 146 -30.32 27.57 37.45
N LYS A 147 -29.41 28.32 36.79
CA LYS A 147 -28.81 27.93 35.52
C LYS A 147 -27.78 26.81 35.69
N LEU A 148 -27.59 26.04 34.61
CA LEU A 148 -26.50 25.08 34.46
C LEU A 148 -25.14 25.79 34.61
N GLY A 149 -24.31 25.30 35.52
CA GLY A 149 -22.97 25.84 35.81
C GLY A 149 -22.96 26.91 36.90
N GLY A 150 -22.30 26.61 38.02
CA GLY A 150 -22.03 27.60 39.07
C GLY A 150 -21.55 26.99 40.39
N ASP A 151 -20.23 26.93 40.55
CA ASP A 151 -19.36 27.34 41.68
C ASP A 151 -19.79 27.03 43.13
N GLY A 152 -20.69 26.06 43.35
CA GLY A 152 -21.10 25.65 44.69
C GLY A 152 -20.16 24.62 45.29
N HIS A 153 -19.86 24.76 46.58
CA HIS A 153 -19.21 23.72 47.41
C HIS A 153 -19.95 22.37 47.45
N TRP A 154 -21.16 22.30 46.89
CA TRP A 154 -22.05 21.14 46.87
C TRP A 154 -21.79 20.23 45.67
N ARG A 155 -21.64 18.92 45.92
CA ARG A 155 -21.27 17.92 44.91
C ARG A 155 -22.37 17.57 43.90
N ALA A 156 -23.65 17.81 44.22
CA ALA A 156 -24.74 17.65 43.26
C ALA A 156 -25.95 18.53 43.58
N ILE A 157 -26.58 19.05 42.53
CA ILE A 157 -27.70 19.99 42.61
C ILE A 157 -28.76 19.61 41.56
N VAL A 158 -30.02 19.49 41.98
CA VAL A 158 -31.18 19.39 41.09
C VAL A 158 -32.13 20.57 41.27
N THR A 159 -32.87 20.93 40.24
CA THR A 159 -33.91 21.97 40.30
C THR A 159 -35.30 21.37 40.34
N VAL A 160 -36.19 21.97 41.12
CA VAL A 160 -37.62 21.69 41.15
C VAL A 160 -38.35 23.03 41.08
N SER A 161 -39.19 23.23 40.06
CA SER A 161 -39.92 24.49 39.90
C SER A 161 -41.11 24.58 40.86
N LEU A 162 -40.94 25.30 41.98
CA LEU A 162 -42.01 25.61 42.94
C LEU A 162 -42.31 27.12 43.02
N SER A 163 -42.16 27.83 41.90
CA SER A 163 -42.35 29.29 41.83
C SER A 163 -43.82 29.75 41.81
N ASP A 164 -44.80 28.83 41.85
CA ASP A 164 -46.23 29.14 41.87
C ASP A 164 -46.72 29.38 43.32
N PRO A 165 -47.11 30.61 43.70
CA PRO A 165 -47.61 30.92 45.05
C PRO A 165 -48.88 30.16 45.43
N ALA A 166 -49.63 29.60 44.47
CA ALA A 166 -50.79 28.78 44.75
C ALA A 166 -50.44 27.46 45.45
N ILE A 167 -49.19 26.99 45.37
CA ILE A 167 -48.73 25.75 46.03
C ILE A 167 -48.81 25.87 47.55
N ALA A 168 -48.59 27.06 48.12
CA ALA A 168 -48.70 27.32 49.56
C ALA A 168 -50.12 27.10 50.12
N MET A 169 -51.12 27.10 49.23
CA MET A 169 -52.54 26.95 49.55
C MET A 169 -53.03 25.51 49.45
N MET A 170 -52.25 24.63 48.83
CA MET A 170 -52.65 23.26 48.54
C MET A 170 -52.64 22.42 49.81
N ALA A 171 -53.56 21.47 49.89
CA ALA A 171 -53.50 20.43 50.90
C ALA A 171 -52.26 19.52 50.67
N PRO A 172 -51.73 18.85 51.69
CA PRO A 172 -50.63 17.88 51.53
C PRO A 172 -50.87 16.88 50.38
N GLU A 173 -52.11 16.43 50.19
CA GLU A 173 -52.54 15.51 49.12
C GLU A 173 -52.48 16.12 47.71
N GLU A 174 -52.78 17.41 47.58
CA GLU A 174 -52.71 18.14 46.30
C GLU A 174 -51.26 18.46 45.93
N ILE A 175 -50.44 18.77 46.93
CA ILE A 175 -48.98 18.92 46.78
C ILE A 175 -48.37 17.58 46.36
N ARG A 176 -48.81 16.45 46.96
CA ARG A 176 -48.43 15.09 46.54
C ARG A 176 -48.78 14.80 45.09
N ALA A 177 -50.01 15.12 44.67
CA ALA A 177 -50.46 14.91 43.30
C ALA A 177 -49.64 15.75 42.31
N ARG A 178 -49.32 17.00 42.67
CA ARG A 178 -48.52 17.89 41.83
C ARG A 178 -47.05 17.48 41.77
N LEU A 179 -46.43 17.09 42.89
CA LEU A 179 -45.07 16.52 42.93
C LEU A 179 -44.92 15.20 42.17
N ARG A 180 -46.00 14.43 42.00
CA ARG A 180 -46.03 13.25 41.11
C ARG A 180 -46.13 13.62 39.62
N LEU A 181 -46.63 14.82 39.30
CA LEU A 181 -46.93 15.29 37.94
C LEU A 181 -45.91 16.31 37.40
N LEU A 182 -44.87 16.67 38.17
CA LEU A 182 -43.84 17.64 37.74
C LEU A 182 -42.74 16.94 36.91
N PRO A 183 -42.61 17.24 35.61
CA PRO A 183 -41.59 16.65 34.73
C PRO A 183 -40.21 17.35 34.80
N ASP A 184 -40.04 18.41 35.59
CA ASP A 184 -38.92 19.35 35.44
C ASP A 184 -37.81 19.19 36.50
N ILE A 185 -37.59 17.98 37.02
CA ILE A 185 -36.34 17.74 37.78
C ILE A 185 -35.19 17.68 36.77
N GLN A 186 -34.24 18.61 36.89
CA GLN A 186 -33.07 18.70 36.02
C GLN A 186 -31.81 18.79 36.89
N TRP A 187 -30.72 18.18 36.41
CA TRP A 187 -29.41 18.30 37.05
C TRP A 187 -28.79 19.66 36.70
N CYS A 188 -28.37 20.42 37.71
CA CYS A 188 -27.48 21.57 37.53
C CYS A 188 -26.01 21.15 37.62
N THR A 189 -25.68 20.28 38.59
CA THR A 189 -24.37 19.66 38.80
C THR A 189 -24.57 18.26 39.39
N HIS A 190 -23.65 17.34 39.11
CA HIS A 190 -23.72 15.95 39.58
C HIS A 190 -22.36 15.48 40.11
N TRP A 191 -22.34 14.64 41.16
CA TRP A 191 -21.09 14.16 41.79
C TRP A 191 -20.21 13.36 40.82
N ASN A 192 -20.82 12.71 39.83
CA ASN A 192 -20.14 11.99 38.76
C ASN A 192 -19.95 12.82 37.48
N ASP A 193 -20.12 14.15 37.49
CA ASP A 193 -19.93 14.96 36.27
C ASP A 193 -18.55 14.72 35.63
N GLN A 194 -17.50 14.73 36.46
CA GLN A 194 -16.14 14.46 36.00
C GLN A 194 -15.97 13.02 35.47
N ALA A 195 -16.56 12.03 36.16
CA ALA A 195 -16.48 10.63 35.76
C ALA A 195 -17.25 10.35 34.46
N LEU A 196 -18.43 10.95 34.28
CA LEU A 196 -19.21 10.87 33.05
C LEU A 196 -18.51 11.58 31.89
N GLN A 197 -17.90 12.74 32.15
CA GLN A 197 -17.11 13.43 31.14
C GLN A 197 -15.90 12.58 30.72
N ALA A 198 -15.20 11.96 31.68
CA ALA A 198 -14.09 11.06 31.39
C ALA A 198 -14.53 9.81 30.62
N ALA A 199 -15.67 9.21 30.97
CA ALA A 199 -16.23 8.06 30.25
C ALA A 199 -16.65 8.41 28.81
N ALA A 200 -17.27 9.58 28.62
CA ALA A 200 -17.63 10.08 27.29
C ALA A 200 -16.37 10.36 26.45
N ALA A 201 -15.32 10.95 27.05
CA ALA A 201 -14.05 11.20 26.37
C ALA A 201 -13.33 9.89 26.01
N ALA A 202 -13.34 8.89 26.91
CA ALA A 202 -12.79 7.57 26.65
C ALA A 202 -13.52 6.87 25.50
N GLN A 203 -14.85 6.97 25.43
CA GLN A 203 -15.62 6.42 24.31
C GLN A 203 -15.31 7.14 22.98
N ALA A 204 -15.21 8.47 22.98
CA ALA A 204 -14.83 9.24 21.79
C ALA A 204 -13.43 8.84 21.29
N ARG A 205 -12.46 8.68 22.21
CA ARG A 205 -11.11 8.21 21.91
C ARG A 205 -11.12 6.78 21.38
N GLN A 206 -11.90 5.88 21.97
CA GLN A 206 -12.02 4.50 21.49
C GLN A 206 -12.61 4.45 20.09
N ALA A 207 -13.62 5.27 19.77
CA ALA A 207 -14.17 5.36 18.43
C ALA A 207 -13.13 5.84 17.40
N ALA A 208 -12.23 6.76 17.78
CA ALA A 208 -11.12 7.18 16.94
C ALA A 208 -10.09 6.05 16.73
N LEU A 209 -9.78 5.29 17.79
CA LEU A 209 -8.90 4.11 17.71
C LEU A 209 -9.48 3.03 16.78
N ASP A 210 -10.76 2.69 16.94
CA ASP A 210 -11.46 1.68 16.14
C ASP A 210 -11.53 2.08 14.66
N ALA A 211 -11.59 3.39 14.39
CA ALA A 211 -11.57 3.98 13.05
C ALA A 211 -10.16 4.15 12.47
N MET A 212 -9.11 3.66 13.14
CA MET A 212 -7.71 3.85 12.76
C MET A 212 -7.32 5.32 12.56
N ASP A 213 -7.79 6.19 13.45
CA ASP A 213 -7.56 7.63 13.40
C ASP A 213 -6.98 8.18 14.70
N ALA A 214 -6.49 7.30 15.57
CA ALA A 214 -5.77 7.61 16.80
C ALA A 214 -4.87 6.43 17.19
N TRP A 215 -4.00 6.63 18.19
CA TRP A 215 -3.28 5.55 18.89
C TRP A 215 -3.20 5.82 20.41
N GLY A 216 -2.63 4.87 21.15
CA GLY A 216 -2.45 4.96 22.60
C GLY A 216 -1.34 5.93 23.00
N ASP A 217 -1.24 6.18 24.31
CA ASP A 217 -0.22 7.08 24.86
C ASP A 217 1.21 6.51 24.74
N ALA A 218 1.34 5.19 24.66
CA ALA A 218 2.62 4.52 24.48
C ALA A 218 3.19 4.77 23.08
N GLU A 219 2.34 4.66 22.05
CA GLU A 219 2.68 4.96 20.66
C GLU A 219 3.01 6.44 20.48
N GLU A 220 2.23 7.34 21.09
CA GLU A 220 2.50 8.79 21.06
C GLU A 220 3.89 9.11 21.66
N THR A 221 4.22 8.49 22.79
CA THR A 221 5.54 8.66 23.42
C THR A 221 6.67 8.12 22.53
N SER A 222 6.44 7.03 21.80
CA SER A 222 7.43 6.48 20.87
C SER A 222 7.63 7.39 19.65
N PHE A 223 6.55 7.89 19.07
CA PHE A 223 6.56 8.79 17.93
C PHE A 223 7.27 10.12 18.24
N HIS A 224 7.05 10.69 19.43
CA HIS A 224 7.75 11.90 19.85
C HIS A 224 9.27 11.71 19.99
N ARG A 225 9.74 10.51 20.36
CA ARG A 225 11.20 10.24 20.44
C ARG A 225 11.88 10.24 19.07
N SER A 226 11.14 9.97 18.00
CA SER A 226 11.66 9.92 16.63
C SER A 226 11.51 11.24 15.87
N LEU A 227 10.80 12.23 16.41
CA LEU A 227 10.56 13.51 15.76
C LEU A 227 11.56 14.59 16.14
N SER A 228 11.79 15.51 15.20
CA SER A 228 12.53 16.76 15.47
C SER A 228 11.63 17.75 16.24
N PRO A 229 12.13 18.47 17.25
CA PRO A 229 11.31 19.33 18.11
C PRO A 229 10.68 20.54 17.40
N ASP A 230 11.16 20.94 16.22
CA ASP A 230 10.73 22.13 15.48
C ASP A 230 9.70 21.85 14.35
N LEU A 231 9.01 20.71 14.40
CA LEU A 231 8.10 20.29 13.33
C LEU A 231 6.76 21.05 13.35
N ASP A 232 6.27 21.46 12.17
CA ASP A 232 4.93 22.05 12.01
C ASP A 232 3.84 21.08 12.51
N PRO A 233 2.89 21.52 13.36
CA PRO A 233 1.76 20.71 13.83
C PRO A 233 0.97 20.00 12.71
N ALA A 234 0.79 20.62 11.55
CA ALA A 234 0.07 20.02 10.43
C ALA A 234 0.86 18.85 9.81
N VAL A 235 2.17 19.02 9.65
CA VAL A 235 3.07 17.97 9.17
C VAL A 235 3.15 16.83 10.19
N ALA A 236 3.20 17.15 11.48
CA ALA A 236 3.20 16.14 12.53
C ALA A 236 1.90 15.30 12.52
N LEU A 237 0.75 15.91 12.25
CA LEU A 237 -0.52 15.21 12.12
C LEU A 237 -0.52 14.22 10.93
N GLN A 238 -0.01 14.67 9.79
CA GLN A 238 0.13 13.84 8.60
C GLN A 238 1.06 12.64 8.85
N LEU A 239 2.22 12.88 9.47
CA LEU A 239 3.18 11.81 9.81
C LEU A 239 2.63 10.77 10.79
N ARG A 240 1.75 11.17 11.74
CA ARG A 240 1.07 10.21 12.63
C ARG A 240 0.21 9.25 11.83
N ARG A 241 -0.62 9.79 10.93
CA ARG A 241 -1.49 9.00 10.06
C ARG A 241 -0.69 8.07 9.16
N GLU A 242 0.38 8.56 8.57
CA GLU A 242 1.29 7.75 7.74
C GLU A 242 1.90 6.60 8.53
N THR A 243 2.47 6.89 9.71
CA THR A 243 3.10 5.89 10.57
C THR A 243 2.08 4.81 11.01
N LEU A 244 0.87 5.23 11.40
CA LEU A 244 -0.20 4.32 11.78
C LEU A 244 -0.57 3.37 10.63
N LEU A 245 -0.86 3.91 9.44
CA LEU A 245 -1.25 3.11 8.27
C LEU A 245 -0.12 2.17 7.85
N HIS A 246 1.12 2.66 7.79
CA HIS A 246 2.30 1.87 7.42
C HIS A 246 2.51 0.68 8.36
N SER A 247 2.47 0.93 9.67
CA SER A 247 2.62 -0.11 10.69
C SER A 247 1.48 -1.13 10.67
N GLU A 248 0.25 -0.71 10.44
CA GLU A 248 -0.90 -1.61 10.41
C GLU A 248 -0.90 -2.50 9.16
N VAL A 249 -0.53 -1.97 7.99
CA VAL A 249 -0.37 -2.79 6.77
C VAL A 249 0.68 -3.88 6.99
N LYS A 250 1.81 -3.54 7.60
CA LYS A 250 2.86 -4.51 7.96
C LYS A 250 2.33 -5.59 8.90
N ALA A 251 1.61 -5.20 9.96
CA ALA A 251 1.01 -6.13 10.91
C ALA A 251 -0.02 -7.06 10.25
N ILE A 252 -0.85 -6.53 9.36
CA ILE A 252 -1.82 -7.30 8.57
C ILE A 252 -1.09 -8.35 7.72
N LEU A 253 -0.05 -7.95 6.99
CA LEU A 253 0.72 -8.85 6.12
C LEU A 253 1.50 -9.91 6.92
N GLU A 254 2.03 -9.57 8.08
CA GLU A 254 2.68 -10.52 8.99
C GLU A 254 1.72 -11.60 9.48
N GLN A 255 0.46 -11.24 9.74
CA GLN A 255 -0.59 -12.17 10.22
C GLN A 255 -1.33 -12.90 9.08
N SER A 256 -1.08 -12.55 7.82
CA SER A 256 -1.82 -13.09 6.68
C SER A 256 -1.09 -14.28 6.05
N SER A 257 -1.87 -15.29 5.65
CA SER A 257 -1.37 -16.49 4.96
C SER A 257 -1.43 -16.40 3.44
N HIS A 258 -1.96 -15.31 2.90
CA HIS A 258 -2.09 -15.08 1.47
C HIS A 258 -2.12 -13.59 1.15
N ILE A 259 -1.91 -13.27 -0.12
CA ILE A 259 -2.09 -11.93 -0.67
C ILE A 259 -2.56 -12.00 -2.12
N ALA A 260 -3.61 -11.26 -2.46
CA ALA A 260 -4.04 -11.01 -3.83
C ALA A 260 -3.08 -10.02 -4.50
N THR A 261 -2.64 -10.36 -5.70
CA THR A 261 -1.70 -9.56 -6.48
C THR A 261 -2.26 -9.26 -7.87
N PRO A 262 -1.98 -8.07 -8.43
CA PRO A 262 -2.38 -7.76 -9.80
C PRO A 262 -1.67 -8.68 -10.79
N GLY A 263 -2.18 -8.72 -12.01
CA GLY A 263 -1.51 -9.39 -13.12
C GLY A 263 -0.14 -8.78 -13.43
N LEU A 264 0.70 -9.56 -14.10
CA LEU A 264 1.90 -9.07 -14.76
C LEU A 264 1.53 -8.61 -16.16
N ASP A 265 2.18 -7.56 -16.64
CA ASP A 265 1.95 -6.97 -17.96
C ASP A 265 3.31 -6.60 -18.59
N VAL A 266 3.50 -6.96 -19.85
CA VAL A 266 4.66 -6.59 -20.67
C VAL A 266 4.19 -6.25 -22.07
N GLU A 267 4.44 -5.01 -22.49
CA GLU A 267 4.11 -4.52 -23.83
C GLU A 267 5.38 -4.26 -24.65
N VAL A 268 5.33 -4.61 -25.93
CA VAL A 268 6.32 -4.27 -26.95
C VAL A 268 5.59 -3.73 -28.17
N ILE A 269 6.05 -2.57 -28.66
CA ILE A 269 5.50 -1.87 -29.82
C ILE A 269 6.58 -1.80 -30.92
N ARG A 270 6.16 -1.89 -32.17
CA ARG A 270 6.94 -1.61 -33.38
C ARG A 270 6.17 -0.65 -34.26
N ASP A 271 6.72 0.55 -34.38
CA ASP A 271 6.24 1.55 -35.31
C ASP A 271 6.83 1.34 -36.70
N ALA A 272 6.15 1.89 -37.71
CA ALA A 272 6.72 2.02 -39.05
C ALA A 272 8.01 2.86 -38.98
N PRO A 273 9.10 2.47 -39.69
CA PRO A 273 10.31 3.26 -39.79
C PRO A 273 10.05 4.71 -40.22
N ASP A 274 10.77 5.66 -39.61
CA ASP A 274 10.63 7.10 -39.88
C ASP A 274 10.80 7.44 -41.38
N GLU A 275 11.61 6.67 -42.10
CA GLU A 275 11.84 6.80 -43.54
C GLU A 275 10.57 6.58 -44.40
N PHE A 276 9.49 6.05 -43.82
CA PHE A 276 8.21 5.83 -44.51
C PHE A 276 7.24 7.01 -44.39
N SER A 277 7.59 8.06 -43.62
CA SER A 277 6.73 9.21 -43.40
C SER A 277 6.33 9.93 -44.70
N GLY A 278 5.03 10.22 -44.85
CA GLY A 278 4.48 11.11 -45.89
C GLY A 278 3.49 10.48 -46.88
N GLU A 279 3.64 9.21 -47.24
CA GLU A 279 2.74 8.54 -48.22
C GLU A 279 2.59 7.01 -48.01
N TRP A 280 3.29 6.42 -47.04
CA TRP A 280 3.38 4.97 -46.88
C TRP A 280 2.86 4.52 -45.51
N GLU A 281 2.55 3.22 -45.45
CA GLU A 281 1.97 2.49 -44.32
C GLU A 281 2.44 3.00 -42.95
N SER A 282 1.48 3.52 -42.17
CA SER A 282 1.68 3.94 -40.79
C SER A 282 1.36 2.81 -39.81
N ASN A 283 1.53 1.55 -40.24
CA ASN A 283 1.10 0.41 -39.44
C ASN A 283 1.88 0.40 -38.12
N THR A 284 1.16 0.29 -37.01
CA THR A 284 1.72 0.12 -35.66
C THR A 284 1.39 -1.27 -35.18
N LEU A 285 2.42 -2.07 -34.90
CA LEU A 285 2.26 -3.42 -34.40
C LEU A 285 2.57 -3.46 -32.91
N ARG A 286 1.63 -3.96 -32.12
CA ARG A 286 1.80 -4.13 -30.68
C ARG A 286 1.59 -5.59 -30.30
N MET A 287 2.48 -6.12 -29.47
CA MET A 287 2.27 -7.37 -28.75
C MET A 287 2.32 -7.12 -27.25
N GLN A 288 1.33 -7.64 -26.54
CA GLN A 288 1.19 -7.50 -25.10
C GLN A 288 1.04 -8.86 -24.45
N TRP A 289 1.89 -9.18 -23.48
CA TRP A 289 1.75 -10.36 -22.63
C TRP A 289 1.17 -9.95 -21.28
N LEU A 290 0.08 -10.61 -20.88
CA LEU A 290 -0.62 -10.31 -19.64
C LEU A 290 -1.01 -11.57 -18.87
N THR A 291 -1.00 -11.48 -17.54
CA THR A 291 -1.49 -12.53 -16.64
C THR A 291 -2.73 -12.05 -15.89
N GLY A 292 -3.58 -13.00 -15.47
CA GLY A 292 -4.64 -12.69 -14.51
C GLY A 292 -4.09 -12.31 -13.13
N SER A 293 -4.89 -11.60 -12.34
CA SER A 293 -4.61 -11.43 -10.90
C SER A 293 -4.53 -12.79 -10.22
N THR A 294 -3.60 -12.93 -9.26
CA THR A 294 -3.35 -14.21 -8.58
C THR A 294 -3.28 -14.01 -7.07
N THR A 295 -3.84 -14.96 -6.32
CA THR A 295 -3.68 -15.03 -4.87
C THR A 295 -2.47 -15.92 -4.53
N LEU A 296 -1.43 -15.30 -3.97
CA LEU A 296 -0.21 -15.99 -3.57
C LEU A 296 -0.31 -16.47 -2.13
N SER A 297 0.03 -17.73 -1.87
CA SER A 297 0.05 -18.30 -0.52
C SER A 297 1.39 -18.00 0.17
N LEU A 298 1.34 -17.41 1.35
CA LEU A 298 2.50 -17.03 2.17
C LEU A 298 2.78 -18.10 3.23
N GLU A 299 4.05 -18.42 3.45
CA GLU A 299 4.49 -19.37 4.48
C GLU A 299 5.15 -18.66 5.67
N LYS A 300 6.13 -17.79 5.40
CA LYS A 300 6.87 -17.05 6.43
C LYS A 300 6.97 -15.60 6.00
N THR A 301 6.47 -14.70 6.85
CA THR A 301 6.58 -13.25 6.65
C THR A 301 7.52 -12.66 7.69
N ARG A 302 8.37 -11.72 7.27
CA ARG A 302 9.31 -10.99 8.11
C ARG A 302 9.27 -9.51 7.75
N LEU A 303 9.32 -8.66 8.77
CA LEU A 303 9.29 -7.21 8.58
C LEU A 303 10.71 -6.62 8.64
N GLU A 304 10.98 -5.65 7.78
CA GLU A 304 12.15 -4.76 7.83
C GLU A 304 13.51 -5.49 7.99
N LYS A 305 13.72 -6.58 7.25
CA LYS A 305 15.01 -7.28 7.23
C LYS A 305 15.82 -6.87 6.02
N GLN A 306 17.13 -6.74 6.21
CA GLN A 306 18.06 -6.48 5.11
C GLN A 306 17.96 -7.58 4.04
N GLN A 307 17.67 -7.19 2.81
CA GLN A 307 17.67 -8.06 1.64
C GLN A 307 18.56 -7.43 0.56
N GLY A 308 19.79 -7.93 0.44
CA GLY A 308 20.77 -7.34 -0.47
C GLY A 308 21.08 -5.89 -0.09
N SER A 309 20.82 -4.95 -0.99
CA SER A 309 21.07 -3.51 -0.84
C SER A 309 19.86 -2.70 -0.34
N ILE A 310 18.73 -3.35 -0.05
CA ILE A 310 17.51 -2.69 0.44
C ILE A 310 17.02 -3.30 1.76
N VAL A 311 16.17 -2.54 2.45
CA VAL A 311 15.32 -3.02 3.55
C VAL A 311 13.88 -2.83 3.11
N PRO A 312 13.24 -3.86 2.55
CA PRO A 312 11.83 -3.79 2.19
C PRO A 312 10.97 -3.87 3.45
N ASP A 313 9.78 -3.27 3.38
CA ASP A 313 8.84 -3.26 4.49
C ASP A 313 8.42 -4.67 4.90
N VAL A 314 8.20 -5.56 3.93
CA VAL A 314 7.83 -6.95 4.15
C VAL A 314 8.59 -7.88 3.21
N ILE A 315 9.01 -9.02 3.75
CA ILE A 315 9.59 -10.14 3.01
C ILE A 315 8.77 -11.38 3.33
N SER A 316 8.18 -12.00 2.30
CA SER A 316 7.42 -13.23 2.46
C SER A 316 7.98 -14.35 1.59
N THR A 317 8.06 -15.57 2.14
CA THR A 317 8.30 -16.78 1.36
C THR A 317 6.99 -17.38 0.89
N LEU A 318 6.90 -17.72 -0.38
CA LEU A 318 5.73 -18.38 -0.96
C LEU A 318 5.70 -19.86 -0.61
N ARG A 319 4.51 -20.36 -0.27
CA ARG A 319 4.27 -21.77 0.07
C ARG A 319 4.37 -22.65 -1.18
N GLU A 320 4.99 -23.82 -1.06
CA GLU A 320 4.98 -24.85 -2.11
C GLU A 320 3.66 -25.67 -2.12
N PRO A 321 3.16 -26.11 -3.30
CA PRO A 321 3.71 -25.84 -4.62
C PRO A 321 3.45 -24.40 -5.06
N ARG A 322 4.50 -23.68 -5.46
CA ARG A 322 4.36 -22.33 -6.02
C ARG A 322 3.59 -22.38 -7.34
N PRO A 323 2.66 -21.44 -7.58
CA PRO A 323 1.91 -21.41 -8.82
C PRO A 323 2.85 -21.25 -10.02
N PHE A 324 2.41 -21.70 -11.18
CA PHE A 324 3.03 -21.34 -12.46
C PHE A 324 2.52 -19.97 -12.89
N ILE A 325 3.35 -19.26 -13.67
CA ILE A 325 3.00 -17.96 -14.23
C ILE A 325 2.38 -18.22 -15.61
N PHE A 326 1.05 -18.28 -15.68
CA PHE A 326 0.33 -18.40 -16.95
C PHE A 326 -0.17 -17.04 -17.42
N GLY A 327 -0.09 -16.80 -18.72
CA GLY A 327 -0.57 -15.58 -19.34
C GLY A 327 -1.08 -15.83 -20.75
N VAL A 328 -1.42 -14.75 -21.42
CA VAL A 328 -1.82 -14.72 -22.82
C VAL A 328 -1.01 -13.66 -23.54
N VAL A 329 -0.77 -13.86 -24.82
CA VAL A 329 -0.18 -12.85 -25.71
C VAL A 329 -1.28 -12.34 -26.62
N GLU A 330 -1.51 -11.03 -26.61
CA GLU A 330 -2.39 -10.34 -27.53
C GLU A 330 -1.57 -9.60 -28.59
N THR A 331 -1.95 -9.76 -29.86
CA THR A 331 -1.36 -9.05 -30.99
C THR A 331 -2.37 -8.05 -31.54
N TRP A 332 -1.90 -6.83 -31.77
CA TRP A 332 -2.70 -5.70 -32.25
C TRP A 332 -2.00 -5.03 -33.43
N LEU A 333 -2.76 -4.67 -34.46
CA LEU A 333 -2.31 -3.91 -35.63
C LEU A 333 -3.18 -2.66 -35.78
N ASP A 334 -2.59 -1.47 -35.72
CA ASP A 334 -3.31 -0.18 -35.80
C ASP A 334 -4.52 -0.09 -34.86
N ASP A 335 -4.30 -0.49 -33.60
CA ASP A 335 -5.33 -0.62 -32.56
C ASP A 335 -6.46 -1.64 -32.86
N GLY A 336 -6.39 -2.35 -33.99
CA GLY A 336 -7.21 -3.52 -34.31
C GLY A 336 -6.65 -4.78 -33.65
N PHE A 337 -7.49 -5.50 -32.90
CA PHE A 337 -7.14 -6.80 -32.34
C PHE A 337 -6.99 -7.83 -33.48
N GLU A 338 -5.86 -8.54 -33.51
CA GLU A 338 -5.58 -9.58 -34.51
C GLU A 338 -5.74 -10.99 -33.92
N GLU A 339 -5.03 -11.27 -32.82
CA GLU A 339 -4.95 -12.62 -32.26
C GLU A 339 -4.70 -12.61 -30.74
N LEU A 340 -5.18 -13.67 -30.06
CA LEU A 340 -4.89 -14.00 -28.67
C LEU A 340 -4.33 -15.43 -28.63
N ILE A 341 -3.10 -15.58 -28.16
CA ILE A 341 -2.43 -16.88 -27.99
C ILE A 341 -2.26 -17.17 -26.51
N GLU A 342 -2.78 -18.31 -26.05
CA GLU A 342 -2.53 -18.79 -24.68
C GLU A 342 -1.08 -19.27 -24.54
N ASP A 343 -0.41 -18.82 -23.48
CA ASP A 343 0.91 -19.33 -23.10
C ASP A 343 0.78 -20.69 -22.42
N SER A 344 0.48 -21.69 -23.24
CA SER A 344 0.20 -23.07 -22.84
C SER A 344 1.44 -23.83 -22.34
N HIS A 345 2.63 -23.20 -22.36
CA HIS A 345 3.91 -23.85 -22.05
C HIS A 345 4.78 -23.10 -21.03
N SER A 346 4.22 -22.14 -20.27
CA SER A 346 4.98 -21.48 -19.21
C SER A 346 5.37 -22.46 -18.09
N SER A 347 6.62 -22.94 -18.15
CA SER A 347 7.24 -23.76 -17.10
C SER A 347 7.74 -22.92 -15.93
N GLN A 348 7.58 -21.59 -15.98
CA GLN A 348 8.10 -20.70 -14.97
C GLN A 348 7.18 -20.68 -13.74
N ARG A 349 7.72 -21.10 -12.60
CA ARG A 349 7.07 -20.92 -11.31
C ARG A 349 7.33 -19.53 -10.74
N TRP A 350 6.41 -19.07 -9.91
CA TRP A 350 6.62 -17.88 -9.09
C TRP A 350 7.93 -18.00 -8.29
N PRO A 351 8.71 -16.90 -8.15
CA PRO A 351 9.90 -16.90 -7.29
C PRO A 351 9.55 -17.25 -5.84
N GLU A 352 10.50 -17.84 -5.10
CA GLU A 352 10.25 -18.26 -3.71
C GLU A 352 9.99 -17.07 -2.77
N THR A 353 10.64 -15.94 -3.02
CA THR A 353 10.56 -14.75 -2.16
C THR A 353 9.75 -13.67 -2.86
N LEU A 354 8.80 -13.08 -2.13
CA LEU A 354 8.05 -11.87 -2.47
C LEU A 354 8.48 -10.73 -1.54
N LEU A 355 8.79 -9.59 -2.13
CA LEU A 355 9.04 -8.34 -1.40
C LEU A 355 7.82 -7.44 -1.51
N VAL A 356 7.49 -6.72 -0.43
CA VAL A 356 6.43 -5.71 -0.44
C VAL A 356 6.96 -4.40 0.15
N GLU A 357 6.63 -3.31 -0.54
CA GLU A 357 6.85 -1.93 -0.12
C GLU A 357 5.50 -1.25 0.12
N VAL A 358 5.37 -0.50 1.21
CA VAL A 358 4.12 0.17 1.57
C VAL A 358 4.32 1.68 1.41
N THR A 359 3.52 2.29 0.54
CA THR A 359 3.55 3.72 0.26
C THR A 359 2.29 4.37 0.85
N VAL A 360 2.46 5.48 1.57
CA VAL A 360 1.33 6.29 2.05
C VAL A 360 1.33 7.68 1.43
N THR A 361 2.47 8.34 1.35
CA THR A 361 2.60 9.68 0.70
C THR A 361 3.85 9.80 -0.15
N HIS A 362 4.97 9.27 0.33
CA HIS A 362 6.22 9.23 -0.42
C HIS A 362 6.38 7.86 -1.06
N GLY A 363 6.33 7.82 -2.40
CA GLY A 363 6.56 6.59 -3.16
C GLY A 363 8.02 6.17 -3.21
N ILE A 364 8.26 5.07 -3.92
CA ILE A 364 9.61 4.54 -4.15
C ILE A 364 10.41 5.50 -5.04
N ASP A 365 11.50 6.05 -4.52
CA ASP A 365 12.40 6.91 -5.29
C ASP A 365 13.22 6.14 -6.35
N GLN A 366 13.89 6.87 -7.24
CA GLN A 366 14.67 6.27 -8.33
C GLN A 366 15.85 5.43 -7.82
N GLU A 367 16.45 5.78 -6.69
CA GLU A 367 17.61 5.05 -6.16
C GLU A 367 17.19 3.71 -5.56
N LYS A 368 16.11 3.71 -4.77
CA LYS A 368 15.47 2.51 -4.26
C LYS A 368 14.96 1.62 -5.39
N LEU A 369 14.34 2.20 -6.42
CA LEU A 369 13.90 1.47 -7.62
C LEU A 369 15.06 0.75 -8.31
N ARG A 370 16.21 1.43 -8.51
CA ARG A 370 17.41 0.80 -9.09
C ARG A 370 17.91 -0.36 -8.24
N ARG A 371 17.92 -0.21 -6.92
CA ARG A 371 18.36 -1.27 -5.99
C ARG A 371 17.40 -2.46 -6.00
N ILE A 372 16.10 -2.22 -6.09
CA ILE A 372 15.07 -3.26 -6.27
C ILE A 372 15.30 -4.03 -7.58
N GLN A 373 15.49 -3.32 -8.69
CA GLN A 373 15.75 -3.94 -10.00
C GLN A 373 17.05 -4.76 -10.00
N ALA A 374 18.10 -4.27 -9.34
CA ALA A 374 19.38 -4.96 -9.24
C ALA A 374 19.33 -6.23 -8.38
N LEU A 375 18.39 -6.29 -7.42
CA LEU A 375 18.15 -7.46 -6.56
C LEU A 375 17.42 -8.58 -7.32
N ASP A 376 16.68 -8.22 -8.38
CA ASP A 376 15.95 -9.15 -9.25
C ASP A 376 15.01 -10.11 -8.51
N LEU A 377 14.25 -9.57 -7.55
CA LEU A 377 13.20 -10.28 -6.82
C LEU A 377 11.83 -9.61 -7.05
N PRO A 378 10.72 -10.37 -7.10
CA PRO A 378 9.41 -9.79 -7.33
C PRO A 378 9.06 -8.86 -6.16
N THR A 379 8.83 -7.60 -6.50
CA THR A 379 8.60 -6.53 -5.53
C THR A 379 7.28 -5.86 -5.84
N LEU A 380 6.35 -5.94 -4.90
CA LEU A 380 5.02 -5.36 -4.97
C LEU A 380 4.99 -4.07 -4.16
N GLU A 381 4.42 -3.00 -4.70
CA GLU A 381 4.08 -1.81 -3.93
C GLU A 381 2.60 -1.85 -3.58
N ILE A 382 2.28 -1.49 -2.33
CA ILE A 382 0.92 -1.22 -1.86
C ILE A 382 0.84 0.27 -1.53
N ASP A 383 0.23 1.04 -2.42
CA ASP A 383 -0.02 2.47 -2.27
C ASP A 383 -1.38 2.71 -1.60
N ILE A 384 -1.34 2.94 -0.29
CA ILE A 384 -2.50 3.27 0.54
C ILE A 384 -2.92 4.73 0.37
N GLY A 385 -1.98 5.62 -0.02
CA GLY A 385 -2.27 7.03 -0.28
C GLY A 385 -3.29 7.22 -1.40
N SER A 386 -3.21 6.38 -2.42
CA SER A 386 -4.13 6.36 -3.56
C SER A 386 -5.58 5.96 -3.21
N LEU A 387 -5.79 5.26 -2.08
CA LEU A 387 -7.08 4.64 -1.71
C LEU A 387 -8.05 5.59 -0.99
N GLY A 388 -7.78 6.90 -1.01
CA GLY A 388 -8.53 8.00 -0.39
C GLY A 388 -9.86 7.64 0.29
N GLY A 389 -9.95 7.80 1.62
CA GLY A 389 -11.19 7.57 2.36
C GLY A 389 -10.97 7.12 3.80
N ARG A 390 -12.09 6.82 4.48
CA ARG A 390 -12.09 6.18 5.81
C ARG A 390 -11.88 4.68 5.62
N VAL A 391 -10.94 4.11 6.37
CA VAL A 391 -10.68 2.68 6.31
C VAL A 391 -10.72 2.14 7.74
N THR A 392 -11.71 1.29 8.03
CA THR A 392 -11.71 0.51 9.27
C THR A 392 -10.60 -0.53 9.21
N ARG A 393 -10.17 -1.07 10.35
CA ARG A 393 -9.14 -2.12 10.37
C ARG A 393 -9.49 -3.33 9.50
N GLU A 394 -10.76 -3.74 9.53
CA GLU A 394 -11.28 -4.82 8.67
C GLU A 394 -11.26 -4.43 7.18
N GLY A 395 -11.66 -3.20 6.86
CA GLY A 395 -11.58 -2.67 5.51
C GLY A 395 -10.14 -2.63 4.99
N LEU A 396 -9.18 -2.20 5.81
CA LEU A 396 -7.77 -2.15 5.44
C LEU A 396 -7.23 -3.55 5.19
N ARG A 397 -7.57 -4.51 6.05
CA ARG A 397 -7.20 -5.92 5.87
C ARG A 397 -7.70 -6.44 4.53
N ARG A 398 -8.98 -6.22 4.20
CA ARG A 398 -9.55 -6.66 2.93
C ARG A 398 -8.84 -6.03 1.73
N LEU A 399 -8.57 -4.72 1.78
CA LEU A 399 -7.83 -4.01 0.72
C LEU A 399 -6.40 -4.56 0.54
N VAL A 400 -5.68 -4.76 1.64
CA VAL A 400 -4.28 -5.20 1.65
C VAL A 400 -4.13 -6.68 1.29
N VAL A 401 -5.08 -7.54 1.67
CA VAL A 401 -4.95 -8.99 1.53
C VAL A 401 -5.74 -9.51 0.34
N ASP A 402 -6.99 -9.11 0.16
CA ASP A 402 -7.93 -9.78 -0.75
C ASP A 402 -8.15 -9.03 -2.07
N GLU A 403 -7.86 -7.73 -2.12
CA GLU A 403 -8.07 -6.89 -3.30
C GLU A 403 -6.75 -6.54 -4.01
N THR A 404 -6.82 -6.14 -5.27
CA THR A 404 -5.64 -5.70 -6.06
C THR A 404 -5.53 -4.19 -6.15
N ILE A 405 -6.52 -3.45 -5.65
CA ILE A 405 -6.56 -2.00 -5.71
C ILE A 405 -5.43 -1.38 -4.88
N GLY A 406 -4.80 -0.34 -5.42
CA GLY A 406 -3.62 0.28 -4.80
C GLY A 406 -2.35 -0.59 -4.86
N LYS A 407 -2.39 -1.78 -5.49
CA LYS A 407 -1.22 -2.65 -5.63
C LYS A 407 -0.65 -2.57 -7.05
N ARG A 408 0.67 -2.50 -7.16
CA ARG A 408 1.37 -2.59 -8.46
C ARG A 408 2.69 -3.33 -8.33
N TRP A 409 3.09 -4.01 -9.39
CA TRP A 409 4.42 -4.58 -9.47
C TRP A 409 5.44 -3.47 -9.75
N VAL A 410 6.45 -3.37 -8.90
CA VAL A 410 7.59 -2.46 -9.06
C VAL A 410 8.68 -3.12 -9.90
N HIS A 411 8.89 -4.41 -9.65
CA HIS A 411 9.78 -5.26 -10.41
C HIS A 411 9.28 -6.70 -10.40
N HIS A 412 9.43 -7.40 -11.53
CA HIS A 412 9.23 -8.84 -11.59
C HIS A 412 10.28 -9.50 -12.51
N PRO A 413 10.98 -10.57 -12.09
CA PRO A 413 12.05 -11.20 -12.88
C PRO A 413 11.59 -11.73 -14.25
N ALA A 414 10.33 -12.15 -14.36
CA ALA A 414 9.77 -12.63 -15.62
C ALA A 414 9.70 -11.56 -16.72
N TRP A 415 9.65 -10.26 -16.38
CA TRP A 415 9.47 -9.19 -17.37
C TRP A 415 10.57 -9.15 -18.42
N ARG A 416 11.83 -9.30 -18.00
CA ARG A 416 12.97 -9.28 -18.93
C ARG A 416 12.88 -10.40 -19.96
N PHE A 417 12.63 -11.61 -19.49
CA PHE A 417 12.53 -12.78 -20.35
C PHE A 417 11.32 -12.67 -21.29
N ARG A 418 10.17 -12.24 -20.77
CA ARG A 418 8.95 -12.06 -21.56
C ARG A 418 9.09 -10.98 -22.62
N ARG A 419 9.69 -9.84 -22.28
CA ARG A 419 9.98 -8.77 -23.24
C ARG A 419 10.84 -9.28 -24.40
N GLN A 420 11.89 -10.05 -24.12
CA GLN A 420 12.77 -10.61 -25.15
C GLN A 420 12.05 -11.60 -26.08
N LEU A 421 11.15 -12.43 -25.53
CA LEU A 421 10.33 -13.34 -26.35
C LEU A 421 9.39 -12.56 -27.26
N LEU A 422 8.66 -11.58 -26.70
CA LEU A 422 7.76 -10.73 -27.48
C LEU A 422 8.51 -9.98 -28.57
N GLU A 423 9.68 -9.39 -28.27
CA GLU A 423 10.52 -8.74 -29.27
C GLU A 423 10.90 -9.68 -30.42
N MET A 424 11.27 -10.92 -30.11
CA MET A 424 11.62 -11.92 -31.11
C MET A 424 10.43 -12.33 -31.99
N GLU A 425 9.25 -12.53 -31.40
CA GLU A 425 8.02 -12.85 -32.14
C GLU A 425 7.58 -11.68 -33.02
N LEU A 426 7.63 -10.47 -32.46
CA LEU A 426 7.29 -9.22 -33.14
C LEU A 426 8.25 -8.92 -34.31
N ASP A 427 9.54 -9.22 -34.15
CA ASP A 427 10.55 -9.10 -35.22
C ASP A 427 10.29 -10.08 -36.38
N GLN A 428 9.63 -11.22 -36.12
CA GLN A 428 9.26 -12.23 -37.13
C GLN A 428 7.88 -11.98 -37.75
N HIS A 429 7.09 -11.06 -37.19
CA HIS A 429 5.75 -10.77 -37.69
C HIS A 429 5.78 -10.26 -39.15
N PRO A 430 4.87 -10.68 -40.04
CA PRO A 430 4.89 -10.32 -41.46
C PRO A 430 4.97 -8.80 -41.73
N VAL A 431 4.33 -7.97 -40.91
CA VAL A 431 4.39 -6.50 -41.00
C VAL A 431 5.81 -5.99 -40.75
N THR A 432 6.46 -6.45 -39.68
CA THR A 432 7.84 -6.07 -39.35
C THR A 432 8.83 -6.56 -40.40
N VAL A 433 8.64 -7.79 -40.92
CA VAL A 433 9.44 -8.33 -42.02
C VAL A 433 9.29 -7.47 -43.29
N ARG A 434 8.06 -7.04 -43.61
CA ARG A 434 7.81 -6.12 -44.74
C ARG A 434 8.49 -4.76 -44.53
N PHE A 435 8.45 -4.22 -43.32
CA PHE A 435 9.20 -3.00 -42.99
C PHE A 435 10.69 -3.16 -43.24
N GLN A 436 11.30 -4.24 -42.76
CA GLN A 436 12.72 -4.52 -42.98
C GLN A 436 13.08 -4.65 -44.47
N GLN A 437 12.27 -5.40 -45.23
CA GLN A 437 12.45 -5.56 -46.67
C GLN A 437 12.39 -4.20 -47.39
N ARG A 438 11.39 -3.38 -47.08
CA ARG A 438 11.20 -2.07 -47.71
C ARG A 438 12.31 -1.09 -47.35
N LEU A 439 12.73 -1.09 -46.09
CA LEU A 439 13.84 -0.28 -45.62
C LEU A 439 15.14 -0.65 -46.37
N THR A 440 15.35 -1.94 -46.59
CA THR A 440 16.48 -2.45 -47.39
C THR A 440 16.40 -1.95 -48.83
N GLU A 441 15.22 -1.97 -49.46
CA GLU A 441 15.03 -1.44 -50.82
C GLU A 441 15.37 0.05 -50.93
N LEU A 442 14.88 0.87 -49.98
CA LEU A 442 15.15 2.31 -49.94
C LEU A 442 16.63 2.61 -49.75
N ARG A 443 17.32 1.83 -48.90
CA ARG A 443 18.75 1.98 -48.60
C ARG A 443 19.64 1.40 -49.70
N ARG A 444 19.14 0.46 -50.52
CA ARG A 444 19.89 -0.28 -51.54
C ARG A 444 20.82 0.58 -52.41
N PRO A 445 20.40 1.75 -52.96
CA PRO A 445 21.29 2.57 -53.78
C PRO A 445 22.50 3.11 -53.00
N ARG A 446 22.30 3.54 -51.75
CA ARG A 446 23.36 4.00 -50.85
C ARG A 446 24.30 2.85 -50.49
N LEU A 447 23.76 1.68 -50.16
CA LEU A 447 24.56 0.51 -49.76
C LEU A 447 25.43 -0.01 -50.91
N LEU A 448 24.93 0.04 -52.16
CA LEU A 448 25.68 -0.35 -53.35
C LEU A 448 26.75 0.68 -53.78
N ALA A 449 26.65 1.93 -53.33
CA ALA A 449 27.65 2.96 -53.65
C ALA A 449 29.03 2.68 -53.02
N THR A 450 29.03 1.96 -51.89
CA THR A 450 30.25 1.52 -51.19
C THR A 450 30.56 0.06 -51.56
N PRO A 451 31.80 -0.29 -51.96
CA PRO A 451 32.17 -1.66 -52.33
C PRO A 451 32.02 -2.66 -51.17
N ALA A 452 31.72 -3.92 -51.50
CA ALA A 452 31.57 -4.99 -50.50
C ALA A 452 32.80 -5.17 -49.59
N SER A 453 34.01 -4.95 -50.09
CA SER A 453 35.25 -5.04 -49.30
C SER A 453 35.37 -3.97 -48.22
N GLU A 454 34.81 -2.79 -48.47
CA GLU A 454 34.77 -1.70 -47.49
C GLU A 454 33.73 -1.99 -46.41
N TRP A 455 32.53 -2.47 -46.81
CA TRP A 455 31.53 -2.96 -45.86
C TRP A 455 32.03 -4.12 -44.99
N ALA A 456 32.80 -5.05 -45.56
CA ALA A 456 33.45 -6.12 -44.80
C ALA A 456 34.40 -5.57 -43.73
N SER A 457 35.16 -4.52 -44.07
CA SER A 457 36.07 -3.86 -43.13
C SER A 457 35.29 -3.16 -42.01
N ILE A 458 34.20 -2.46 -42.34
CA ILE A 458 33.30 -1.83 -41.37
C ILE A 458 32.69 -2.88 -40.43
N TYR A 459 32.18 -3.98 -40.99
CA TYR A 459 31.59 -5.08 -40.24
C TYR A 459 32.58 -5.67 -39.22
N LEU A 460 33.81 -6.00 -39.64
CA LEU A 460 34.80 -6.59 -38.75
C LEU A 460 35.26 -5.60 -37.66
N ALA A 461 35.39 -4.31 -38.00
CA ALA A 461 35.74 -3.28 -37.04
C ALA A 461 34.65 -3.11 -35.98
N ALA A 462 33.39 -3.02 -36.40
CA ALA A 462 32.23 -2.90 -35.54
C ALA A 462 32.04 -4.14 -34.65
N ALA A 463 32.20 -5.35 -35.20
CA ALA A 463 32.17 -6.60 -34.44
C ALA A 463 33.27 -6.64 -33.37
N THR A 464 34.51 -6.30 -33.74
CA THR A 464 35.63 -6.24 -32.80
C THR A 464 35.34 -5.27 -31.66
N GLU A 465 34.88 -4.06 -31.98
CA GLU A 465 34.55 -3.02 -31.01
C GLU A 465 33.43 -3.45 -30.05
N PHE A 466 32.34 -4.02 -30.58
CA PHE A 466 31.22 -4.51 -29.79
C PHE A 466 31.67 -5.59 -28.79
N HIS A 467 32.38 -6.60 -29.28
CA HIS A 467 32.81 -7.74 -28.47
C HIS A 467 33.91 -7.37 -27.45
N ASP A 468 34.89 -6.53 -27.83
CA ASP A 468 35.93 -6.07 -26.92
C ASP A 468 35.35 -5.15 -25.83
N THR A 469 34.37 -4.33 -26.17
CA THR A 469 33.66 -3.49 -25.19
C THR A 469 32.86 -4.33 -24.21
N ASN A 470 32.11 -5.33 -24.69
CA ASN A 470 31.40 -6.27 -23.81
C ASN A 470 32.35 -7.07 -22.91
N THR A 471 33.52 -7.46 -23.40
CA THR A 471 34.56 -8.12 -22.59
C THR A 471 35.07 -7.20 -21.48
N ARG A 472 35.33 -5.91 -21.79
CA ARG A 472 35.73 -4.90 -20.80
C ARG A 472 34.66 -4.67 -19.74
N ILE A 473 33.40 -4.58 -20.17
CA ILE A 473 32.23 -4.44 -19.29
C ILE A 473 32.12 -5.66 -18.37
N ASP A 474 32.22 -6.88 -18.90
CA ASP A 474 32.18 -8.09 -18.07
C ASP A 474 33.32 -8.16 -17.05
N LYS A 475 34.53 -7.71 -17.41
CA LYS A 475 35.64 -7.59 -16.47
C LYS A 475 35.35 -6.56 -15.37
N ALA A 476 34.77 -5.42 -15.72
CA ALA A 476 34.32 -4.42 -14.76
C ALA A 476 33.21 -4.97 -13.85
N ARG A 477 32.24 -5.71 -14.38
CA ARG A 477 31.17 -6.36 -13.61
C ARG A 477 31.72 -7.36 -12.58
N ARG A 478 32.74 -8.14 -12.94
CA ARG A 478 33.40 -9.10 -12.01
C ARG A 478 34.18 -8.42 -10.89
N THR A 479 34.69 -7.22 -11.13
CA THR A 479 35.51 -6.45 -10.16
C THR A 479 34.70 -5.39 -9.41
N HIS A 480 33.43 -5.20 -9.77
CA HIS A 480 32.53 -4.23 -9.17
C HIS A 480 32.26 -4.56 -7.70
N ARG A 481 32.70 -3.67 -6.80
CA ARG A 481 32.46 -3.74 -5.35
C ARG A 481 31.79 -2.46 -4.79
N GLY A 482 31.21 -1.63 -5.66
CA GLY A 482 30.54 -0.39 -5.28
C GLY A 482 29.03 -0.53 -5.13
N GLU A 483 28.39 0.50 -4.55
CA GLU A 483 26.93 0.64 -4.44
C GLU A 483 26.25 1.15 -5.74
N GLY A 484 27.04 1.50 -6.77
CA GLY A 484 26.53 1.97 -8.07
C GLY A 484 25.97 0.87 -8.98
N PRO A 485 25.28 1.24 -10.09
CA PRO A 485 24.74 0.27 -11.03
C PRO A 485 25.85 -0.56 -11.66
N LYS A 486 25.63 -1.87 -11.77
CA LYS A 486 26.57 -2.75 -12.48
C LYS A 486 26.64 -2.28 -13.94
N PRO A 487 27.84 -2.19 -14.53
CA PRO A 487 27.99 -1.87 -15.95
C PRO A 487 27.12 -2.81 -16.81
N GLU A 488 26.31 -2.22 -17.69
CA GLU A 488 25.44 -2.97 -18.60
C GLU A 488 26.18 -3.35 -19.87
N LEU A 489 25.94 -4.56 -20.37
CA LEU A 489 26.47 -5.00 -21.65
C LEU A 489 25.83 -4.21 -22.79
N LEU A 490 26.60 -3.93 -23.82
CA LEU A 490 26.10 -3.38 -25.06
C LEU A 490 25.06 -4.35 -25.66
N GLY A 491 23.86 -3.81 -25.92
CA GLY A 491 22.77 -4.50 -26.61
C GLY A 491 22.71 -4.16 -28.09
N LYS A 492 21.60 -4.55 -28.74
CA LYS A 492 21.37 -4.31 -30.18
C LYS A 492 21.28 -2.82 -30.53
N ASP A 493 20.91 -1.98 -29.55
CA ASP A 493 20.78 -0.53 -29.74
C ASP A 493 22.10 0.23 -29.61
N SER A 494 23.20 -0.48 -29.29
CA SER A 494 24.51 0.15 -29.21
C SER A 494 25.02 0.53 -30.60
N GLU A 495 25.71 1.67 -30.68
CA GLU A 495 26.29 2.16 -31.94
C GLU A 495 27.16 1.10 -32.66
N PRO A 496 28.05 0.33 -31.99
CA PRO A 496 28.81 -0.72 -32.67
C PRO A 496 27.92 -1.83 -33.25
N TRP A 497 26.82 -2.19 -32.59
CA TRP A 497 25.89 -3.20 -33.10
C TRP A 497 25.08 -2.68 -34.30
N GLN A 498 24.66 -1.42 -34.26
CA GLN A 498 23.98 -0.78 -35.40
C GLN A 498 24.89 -0.71 -36.62
N ARG A 499 26.16 -0.30 -36.46
CA ARG A 499 27.15 -0.31 -37.55
C ARG A 499 27.42 -1.71 -38.09
N LEU A 500 27.51 -2.71 -37.21
CA LEU A 500 27.64 -4.12 -37.60
C LEU A 500 26.45 -4.57 -38.46
N THR A 501 25.24 -4.23 -38.04
CA THR A 501 23.99 -4.68 -38.67
C THR A 501 23.79 -3.98 -40.02
N GLU A 502 24.07 -2.68 -40.13
CA GLU A 502 24.08 -1.95 -41.41
C GLU A 502 25.10 -2.56 -42.39
N ALA A 503 26.31 -2.86 -41.92
CA ALA A 503 27.32 -3.49 -42.78
C ALA A 503 26.92 -4.91 -43.21
N ALA A 504 26.25 -5.66 -42.33
CA ALA A 504 25.69 -6.97 -42.67
C ALA A 504 24.57 -6.88 -43.72
N GLU A 505 23.69 -5.89 -43.61
CA GLU A 505 22.65 -5.57 -44.59
C GLU A 505 23.28 -5.22 -45.95
N ALA A 506 24.31 -4.38 -45.94
CA ALA A 506 25.04 -4.01 -47.14
C ALA A 506 25.69 -5.23 -47.82
N LEU A 507 26.35 -6.10 -47.04
CA LEU A 507 26.93 -7.35 -47.55
C LEU A 507 25.85 -8.25 -48.18
N ALA A 508 24.67 -8.36 -47.57
CA ALA A 508 23.55 -9.10 -48.14
C ALA A 508 23.08 -8.50 -49.48
N VAL A 509 22.98 -7.17 -49.58
CA VAL A 509 22.67 -6.45 -50.82
C VAL A 509 23.70 -6.70 -51.93
N HIS A 510 24.98 -6.84 -51.56
CA HIS A 510 26.09 -7.23 -52.46
C HIS A 510 26.12 -8.73 -52.82
N GLY A 511 25.15 -9.52 -52.35
CA GLY A 511 25.05 -10.95 -52.65
C GLY A 511 25.74 -11.87 -51.64
N TYR A 512 26.09 -11.36 -50.46
CA TYR A 512 26.73 -12.09 -49.36
C TYR A 512 25.83 -12.13 -48.11
N PRO A 513 24.71 -12.88 -48.14
CA PRO A 513 23.77 -12.94 -47.02
C PRO A 513 24.34 -13.68 -45.81
N GLY A 514 23.69 -13.53 -44.65
CA GLY A 514 23.98 -14.29 -43.44
C GLY A 514 24.98 -13.65 -42.47
N ALA A 515 25.54 -12.48 -42.79
CA ALA A 515 26.47 -11.77 -41.88
C ALA A 515 25.80 -11.33 -40.56
N ALA A 516 24.49 -11.08 -40.56
CA ALA A 516 23.74 -10.67 -39.37
C ALA A 516 23.24 -11.86 -38.53
N ASP A 517 23.42 -13.10 -39.02
CA ASP A 517 22.89 -14.29 -38.37
C ASP A 517 23.54 -14.46 -36.97
N PRO A 518 22.78 -14.90 -35.95
CA PRO A 518 23.30 -15.09 -34.60
C PRO A 518 24.55 -15.98 -34.53
N GLU A 519 24.67 -16.97 -35.41
CA GLU A 519 25.83 -17.86 -35.52
C GLU A 519 27.09 -17.14 -36.03
N MET A 520 26.94 -16.04 -36.77
CA MET A 520 28.06 -15.23 -37.26
C MET A 520 28.47 -14.16 -36.25
N ALA A 521 27.53 -13.27 -35.91
CA ALA A 521 27.78 -12.03 -35.17
C ALA A 521 27.52 -12.11 -33.65
N GLY A 522 26.90 -13.20 -33.16
CA GLY A 522 26.56 -13.35 -31.75
C GLY A 522 27.79 -13.43 -30.82
N LEU A 523 27.55 -13.37 -29.50
CA LEU A 523 28.62 -13.42 -28.47
C LEU A 523 29.51 -14.68 -28.54
N ALA A 524 28.98 -15.79 -29.05
CA ALA A 524 29.72 -17.03 -29.30
C ALA A 524 29.84 -17.33 -30.81
N GLY A 525 29.66 -16.31 -31.65
CA GLY A 525 29.62 -16.42 -33.10
C GLY A 525 30.97 -16.78 -33.71
N ILE A 526 30.92 -17.15 -34.99
CA ILE A 526 32.09 -17.58 -35.75
C ILE A 526 33.05 -16.41 -36.01
N VAL A 527 32.52 -15.22 -36.29
CA VAL A 527 33.32 -14.02 -36.60
C VAL A 527 34.28 -13.63 -35.46
N PRO A 528 33.85 -13.44 -34.19
CA PRO A 528 34.78 -13.12 -33.10
C PRO A 528 35.84 -14.21 -32.86
N ARG A 529 35.51 -15.48 -33.09
CA ARG A 529 36.47 -16.59 -32.99
C ARG A 529 37.52 -16.55 -34.10
N LEU A 530 37.10 -16.27 -35.34
CA LEU A 530 38.02 -16.11 -36.47
C LEU A 530 38.92 -14.88 -36.31
N LEU A 531 38.36 -13.75 -35.88
CA LEU A 531 39.12 -12.55 -35.53
C LEU A 531 40.15 -12.82 -34.43
N SER A 532 39.79 -13.64 -33.44
CA SER A 532 40.72 -14.03 -32.36
C SER A 532 41.92 -14.83 -32.87
N ILE A 533 41.69 -15.73 -33.84
CA ILE A 533 42.76 -16.51 -34.49
C ILE A 533 43.61 -15.60 -35.39
N GLN A 534 42.98 -14.71 -36.15
CA GLN A 534 43.64 -13.76 -37.05
C GLN A 534 44.57 -12.80 -36.31
N HIS A 535 44.13 -12.26 -35.17
CA HIS A 535 44.87 -11.26 -34.40
C HIS A 535 45.74 -11.85 -33.28
N ASP A 536 45.71 -13.17 -33.07
CA ASP A 536 46.37 -13.86 -31.95
C ASP A 536 46.06 -13.23 -30.58
N ARG A 537 44.78 -12.91 -30.34
CA ARG A 537 44.28 -12.38 -29.05
C ARG A 537 42.82 -12.76 -28.87
N GLY A 538 42.27 -12.63 -27.66
CA GLY A 538 40.82 -12.69 -27.48
C GLY A 538 40.11 -11.49 -28.09
N VAL A 539 39.14 -11.75 -28.99
CA VAL A 539 38.12 -10.79 -29.43
C VAL A 539 36.79 -11.29 -28.90
N GLY A 540 36.19 -10.57 -27.95
CA GLY A 540 35.02 -11.10 -27.20
C GLY A 540 35.36 -12.14 -26.14
N TYR A 541 36.65 -12.39 -25.90
CA TYR A 541 37.13 -13.35 -24.92
C TYR A 541 38.17 -12.69 -24.02
N ALA A 542 38.11 -12.97 -22.72
CA ALA A 542 39.12 -12.56 -21.75
C ALA A 542 40.35 -13.48 -21.81
N PHE A 543 40.94 -13.63 -23.00
CA PHE A 543 42.12 -14.43 -23.28
C PHE A 543 43.20 -13.58 -23.96
N ASP A 544 44.46 -13.90 -23.68
CA ASP A 544 45.62 -13.13 -24.13
C ASP A 544 46.13 -13.57 -25.50
N THR A 545 45.77 -14.79 -25.96
CA THR A 545 46.27 -15.40 -27.19
C THR A 545 45.16 -16.05 -28.02
N GLY A 546 45.35 -16.15 -29.33
CA GLY A 546 44.46 -16.86 -30.23
C GLY A 546 44.39 -18.36 -29.93
N TYR A 547 45.48 -18.95 -29.44
CA TYR A 547 45.47 -20.35 -29.00
C TYR A 547 44.53 -20.59 -27.81
N GLN A 548 44.42 -19.67 -26.85
CA GLN A 548 43.50 -19.86 -25.72
C GLN A 548 42.03 -19.90 -26.18
N VAL A 549 41.66 -19.07 -27.16
CA VAL A 549 40.34 -19.12 -27.81
C VAL A 549 40.17 -20.45 -28.56
N LEU A 550 41.15 -20.85 -29.36
CA LEU A 550 41.15 -22.14 -30.06
C LEU A 550 41.01 -23.32 -29.09
N ASN A 551 41.70 -23.29 -27.96
CA ASN A 551 41.63 -24.32 -26.94
C ASN A 551 40.26 -24.39 -26.25
N ALA A 552 39.56 -23.26 -26.12
CA ALA A 552 38.17 -23.23 -25.66
C ALA A 552 37.23 -23.87 -26.69
N ILE A 553 37.43 -23.58 -27.99
CA ILE A 553 36.68 -24.21 -29.10
C ILE A 553 36.93 -25.73 -29.11
N MET A 554 38.18 -26.18 -28.94
CA MET A 554 38.52 -27.60 -28.89
C MET A 554 37.83 -28.37 -27.75
N GLN A 555 37.28 -27.65 -26.76
CA GLN A 555 36.60 -28.20 -25.59
C GLN A 555 35.09 -27.94 -25.61
N SER A 556 34.54 -27.28 -26.64
CA SER A 556 33.11 -26.99 -26.71
C SER A 556 32.27 -28.24 -26.97
N GLY A 557 31.00 -28.20 -26.52
CA GLY A 557 30.02 -29.28 -26.65
C GLY A 557 29.62 -29.59 -28.10
N ALA A 558 28.76 -30.61 -28.28
CA ALA A 558 28.39 -31.16 -29.58
C ALA A 558 27.77 -30.13 -30.55
N ASP A 559 27.04 -29.14 -30.03
CA ASP A 559 26.22 -28.20 -30.81
C ASP A 559 27.02 -27.26 -31.75
N TYR A 560 28.34 -27.13 -31.54
CA TYR A 560 29.22 -26.25 -32.33
C TYR A 560 30.18 -27.01 -33.26
N GLN A 561 30.14 -28.34 -33.25
CA GLN A 561 31.09 -29.17 -33.98
C GLN A 561 31.01 -28.99 -35.49
N GLN A 562 29.83 -28.62 -36.01
CA GLN A 562 29.61 -28.39 -37.45
C GLN A 562 30.52 -27.30 -38.02
N TRP A 563 30.95 -26.35 -37.18
CA TRP A 563 31.81 -25.23 -37.56
C TRP A 563 33.30 -25.53 -37.42
N HIS A 564 33.68 -26.69 -36.86
CA HIS A 564 35.06 -27.00 -36.51
C HIS A 564 36.01 -26.98 -37.71
N THR A 565 35.51 -27.18 -38.92
CA THR A 565 36.33 -27.15 -40.15
C THR A 565 36.89 -25.76 -40.45
N LEU A 566 36.24 -24.68 -39.99
CA LEU A 566 36.67 -23.30 -40.22
C LEU A 566 37.94 -22.93 -39.45
N TYR A 567 38.10 -23.41 -38.21
CA TYR A 567 39.18 -22.95 -37.35
C TYR A 567 40.57 -23.48 -37.78
N PRO A 568 40.76 -24.75 -38.18
CA PRO A 568 42.01 -25.19 -38.81
C PRO A 568 42.33 -24.43 -40.11
N MET A 569 41.32 -24.04 -40.89
CA MET A 569 41.53 -23.20 -42.07
C MET A 569 42.09 -21.83 -41.68
N ALA A 570 41.52 -21.20 -40.64
CA ALA A 570 41.98 -19.93 -40.09
C ALA A 570 43.39 -20.02 -39.49
N VAL A 571 43.64 -21.05 -38.67
CA VAL A 571 44.96 -21.31 -38.08
C VAL A 571 46.04 -21.40 -39.15
N LYS A 572 45.75 -22.11 -40.25
CA LYS A 572 46.67 -22.23 -41.39
C LYS A 572 46.74 -20.96 -42.25
N ALA A 573 45.65 -20.19 -42.37
CA ALA A 573 45.63 -18.95 -43.15
C ALA A 573 46.46 -17.85 -42.48
N TYR A 574 46.37 -17.75 -41.16
CA TYR A 574 47.02 -16.69 -40.36
C TYR A 574 48.32 -17.12 -39.68
N GLY A 575 48.77 -18.36 -39.91
CA GLY A 575 50.05 -18.86 -39.41
C GLY A 575 50.12 -19.00 -37.88
N LEU A 576 48.99 -19.15 -37.20
CA LEU A 576 48.92 -19.21 -35.74
C LEU A 576 49.72 -20.39 -35.16
N GLU A 577 49.83 -21.49 -35.90
CA GLU A 577 50.64 -22.67 -35.54
C GLU A 577 52.10 -22.32 -35.18
N SER A 578 52.67 -21.26 -35.78
CA SER A 578 54.03 -20.80 -35.49
C SER A 578 54.21 -20.25 -34.06
N ARG A 579 53.11 -19.95 -33.37
CA ARG A 579 53.07 -19.43 -32.00
C ARG A 579 52.83 -20.52 -30.95
N PHE A 580 52.58 -21.76 -31.38
CA PHE A 580 52.28 -22.85 -30.47
C PHE A 580 53.53 -23.35 -29.74
N THR A 581 53.38 -23.68 -28.46
CA THR A 581 54.34 -24.55 -27.76
C THR A 581 54.23 -25.98 -28.28
N ALA A 582 55.26 -26.81 -28.04
CA ALA A 582 55.25 -28.21 -28.47
C ALA A 582 54.00 -28.99 -28.00
N LYS A 583 53.59 -28.79 -26.74
CA LYS A 583 52.38 -29.41 -26.17
C LYS A 583 51.09 -28.91 -26.83
N GLN A 584 51.05 -27.61 -27.18
CA GLN A 584 49.90 -27.02 -27.85
C GLN A 584 49.76 -27.55 -29.29
N ALA A 585 50.88 -27.67 -30.00
CA ALA A 585 50.94 -28.22 -31.34
C ALA A 585 50.49 -29.69 -31.38
N GLU A 586 50.95 -30.51 -30.42
CA GLU A 586 50.51 -31.92 -30.30
C GLU A 586 48.98 -32.01 -30.07
N ARG A 587 48.46 -31.25 -29.10
CA ARG A 587 47.03 -31.25 -28.77
C ARG A 587 46.18 -30.79 -29.95
N TYR A 588 46.61 -29.75 -30.65
CA TYR A 588 45.93 -29.25 -31.84
C TYR A 588 45.99 -30.27 -32.98
N ALA A 589 47.14 -30.92 -33.22
CA ALA A 589 47.27 -31.95 -34.24
C ALA A 589 46.31 -33.12 -34.00
N SER A 590 46.18 -33.60 -32.76
CA SER A 590 45.22 -34.65 -32.41
C SER A 590 43.76 -34.21 -32.64
N TRP A 591 43.41 -32.97 -32.33
CA TRP A 591 42.06 -32.44 -32.57
C TRP A 591 41.77 -32.25 -34.06
N ARG A 592 42.73 -31.70 -34.81
CA ARG A 592 42.65 -31.56 -36.26
C ARG A 592 42.46 -32.92 -36.94
N GLN A 593 43.19 -33.95 -36.50
CA GLN A 593 43.02 -35.30 -37.05
C GLN A 593 41.60 -35.84 -36.78
N ARG A 594 41.06 -35.65 -35.58
CA ARG A 594 39.67 -36.05 -35.29
C ARG A 594 38.65 -35.36 -36.19
N ILE A 595 38.83 -34.08 -36.52
CA ILE A 595 37.96 -33.38 -37.47
C ILE A 595 38.05 -34.03 -38.85
N ILE A 596 39.27 -34.32 -39.31
CA ILE A 596 39.51 -34.97 -40.61
C ILE A 596 38.79 -36.32 -40.66
N ASP A 597 39.01 -37.17 -39.67
CA ASP A 597 38.39 -38.50 -39.60
C ASP A 597 36.86 -38.41 -39.63
N LYS A 598 36.29 -37.39 -38.96
CA LYS A 598 34.84 -37.14 -38.91
C LYS A 598 34.26 -36.65 -40.23
N VAL A 599 34.95 -35.73 -40.90
CA VAL A 599 34.55 -35.23 -42.23
C VAL A 599 34.66 -36.33 -43.27
N GLU A 600 35.72 -37.14 -43.25
CA GLU A 600 35.90 -38.28 -44.15
C GLU A 600 34.86 -39.37 -43.92
N ALA A 601 34.42 -39.57 -42.67
CA ALA A 601 33.31 -40.45 -42.34
C ALA A 601 31.93 -39.89 -42.72
N GLY A 602 31.84 -38.66 -43.25
CA GLY A 602 30.57 -38.02 -43.59
C GLY A 602 29.69 -37.70 -42.37
N ASP A 603 30.29 -37.53 -41.18
CA ASP A 603 29.54 -37.23 -39.96
C ASP A 603 28.90 -35.83 -40.06
N ALA A 604 27.57 -35.79 -40.15
CA ALA A 604 26.79 -34.57 -40.29
C ALA A 604 27.09 -33.54 -39.19
N THR A 605 27.52 -33.98 -38.00
CA THR A 605 27.89 -33.07 -36.91
C THR A 605 29.15 -32.25 -37.18
N HIS A 606 29.93 -32.56 -38.23
CA HIS A 606 31.19 -31.88 -38.59
C HIS A 606 31.15 -31.29 -40.01
N LEU A 607 29.98 -31.28 -40.66
CA LEU A 607 29.77 -30.67 -41.96
C LEU A 607 29.14 -29.29 -41.77
N ARG A 608 29.78 -28.24 -42.30
CA ARG A 608 29.27 -26.87 -42.18
C ARG A 608 28.28 -26.54 -43.30
N PRO A 609 27.27 -25.68 -43.02
CA PRO A 609 26.39 -25.14 -44.03
C PRO A 609 27.13 -24.34 -45.11
N ALA A 610 26.82 -24.65 -46.36
CA ALA A 610 27.34 -24.00 -47.55
C ALA A 610 27.11 -22.47 -47.63
N ARG A 611 26.00 -22.00 -47.04
CA ARG A 611 25.46 -20.65 -47.27
C ARG A 611 26.38 -19.52 -46.78
N TYR A 612 27.26 -19.81 -45.82
CA TYR A 612 28.14 -18.81 -45.21
C TYR A 612 29.52 -18.71 -45.86
N ASP A 613 29.93 -19.65 -46.71
CA ASP A 613 31.27 -19.65 -47.29
C ASP A 613 31.54 -18.38 -48.12
N ALA A 614 30.52 -17.85 -48.80
CA ALA A 614 30.64 -16.63 -49.61
C ALA A 614 30.90 -15.39 -48.74
N VAL A 615 30.10 -15.19 -47.69
CA VAL A 615 30.26 -14.04 -46.79
C VAL A 615 31.55 -14.14 -45.97
N LEU A 616 31.90 -15.35 -45.50
CA LEU A 616 33.18 -15.60 -44.82
C LEU A 616 34.38 -15.36 -45.72
N SER A 617 34.29 -15.63 -47.02
CA SER A 617 35.37 -15.35 -47.97
C SER A 617 35.58 -13.85 -48.19
N VAL A 618 34.51 -13.05 -48.15
CA VAL A 618 34.58 -11.59 -48.26
C VAL A 618 35.08 -10.95 -46.97
N LEU A 619 34.61 -11.44 -45.82
CA LEU A 619 35.09 -11.00 -44.51
C LEU A 619 36.56 -11.38 -44.27
N PHE A 620 36.95 -12.60 -44.66
CA PHE A 620 38.29 -13.15 -44.41
C PHE A 620 38.96 -13.62 -45.72
N PRO A 621 39.47 -12.70 -46.56
CA PRO A 621 40.02 -13.03 -47.87
C PRO A 621 41.13 -14.09 -47.87
N ASP A 622 41.99 -14.11 -46.84
CA ASP A 622 43.07 -15.11 -46.70
C ASP A 622 42.56 -16.55 -46.49
N MET A 623 41.32 -16.69 -46.04
CA MET A 623 40.63 -17.97 -45.88
C MET A 623 39.90 -18.41 -47.16
N ALA A 624 39.60 -17.49 -48.09
CA ALA A 624 38.79 -17.76 -49.28
C ALA A 624 39.30 -18.93 -50.13
N PRO A 625 40.61 -19.11 -50.41
CA PRO A 625 41.10 -20.25 -51.18
C PRO A 625 40.81 -21.60 -50.51
N ARG A 626 40.74 -21.64 -49.18
CA ARG A 626 40.46 -22.87 -48.42
C ARG A 626 38.97 -23.16 -48.35
N LEU A 627 38.14 -22.12 -48.21
CA LEU A 627 36.68 -22.22 -48.25
C LEU A 627 36.20 -22.72 -49.63
N ALA A 628 36.80 -22.21 -50.71
CA ALA A 628 36.47 -22.58 -52.09
C ALA A 628 36.68 -24.08 -52.39
N ASN A 629 37.56 -24.77 -51.67
CA ASN A 629 37.79 -26.21 -51.84
C ASN A 629 36.60 -27.07 -51.39
N GLY A 630 35.62 -26.51 -50.67
CA GLY A 630 34.42 -27.22 -50.23
C GLY A 630 34.65 -28.33 -49.20
N TYR A 631 35.87 -28.49 -48.68
CA TYR A 631 36.17 -29.52 -47.68
C TYR A 631 35.35 -29.30 -46.40
N GLY A 632 34.68 -30.34 -45.92
CA GLY A 632 33.86 -30.27 -44.70
C GLY A 632 32.59 -29.45 -44.83
N ARG A 633 32.08 -29.30 -46.05
CA ARG A 633 30.80 -28.65 -46.37
C ARG A 633 29.70 -29.71 -46.52
N GLU A 634 28.49 -29.38 -46.06
CA GLU A 634 27.31 -30.23 -46.31
C GLU A 634 27.07 -30.42 -47.82
N PRO A 635 26.73 -31.64 -48.27
CA PRO A 635 26.32 -31.86 -49.65
C PRO A 635 25.06 -31.03 -49.95
N ARG A 636 25.03 -30.39 -51.12
CA ARG A 636 23.82 -29.66 -51.55
C ARG A 636 22.65 -30.65 -51.61
N PRO A 637 21.47 -30.33 -51.08
CA PRO A 637 20.30 -31.16 -51.28
C PRO A 637 20.07 -31.32 -52.78
N ALA A 638 19.99 -32.57 -53.25
CA ALA A 638 19.66 -32.85 -54.63
C ALA A 638 18.28 -32.23 -54.92
N GLN A 639 18.22 -31.26 -55.83
CA GLN A 639 16.96 -30.83 -56.40
C GLN A 639 16.35 -32.05 -57.10
N LEU A 640 15.19 -32.50 -56.61
CA LEU A 640 14.34 -33.45 -57.32
C LEU A 640 13.91 -32.80 -58.63
N GLU A 641 14.68 -33.03 -59.71
CA GLU A 641 14.16 -32.92 -61.06
C GLU A 641 13.05 -33.96 -61.21
N GLN A 642 11.80 -33.50 -61.19
CA GLN A 642 10.68 -34.28 -61.71
C GLN A 642 10.86 -34.40 -63.23
N GLU A 643 11.57 -35.43 -63.66
CA GLU A 643 11.35 -36.01 -64.99
C GLU A 643 10.00 -36.74 -64.96
N SER A 644 8.94 -36.01 -65.28
CA SER A 644 7.64 -36.56 -65.66
C SER A 644 7.74 -37.11 -67.09
N GLY A 645 8.37 -38.28 -67.24
CA GLY A 645 8.22 -39.15 -68.40
C GLY A 645 7.38 -40.36 -68.02
N GLY A 646 6.12 -40.39 -68.45
CA GLY A 646 5.18 -41.51 -68.23
C GLY A 646 3.74 -41.06 -68.13
#